data_AF-A0A2N8KVV2-F1
#
_entry.id   AF-A0A2N8KVV2-F1
#
_cell.length_a   1.000
_cell.length_b   1.000
_cell.length_c   1.000
_cell.angle_alpha   90.00
_cell.angle_beta   90.00
_cell.angle_gamma   90.00
#
_symmetry.space_group_name_H-M   'P 1'
#
loop_
_entity.id
_entity.type
_entity.pdbx_description
1 polymer ?
#
loop_
_entity_poly.entity_id
_entity_poly.type
_entity_poly.pdbx_seq_one_letter_code
_entity_poly.pdbx_strand_id
1 'polypeptide(L)'
;MPGLKAGLVLLSSLTLGLVLSACGGGGGSSDSSNGGTDSAAGSTTFSVTPTLSGVAAVGAPLANAQIKVIDAAGTALGSTSTQPSDGSYSLNLSSKTLKGPLLVQVIGVDSQGMPQVLHSIVPILDAAKSAMVANVTPLSQAIVALSVGTDPQALFATAAASAAQIAPAASAASGAGEFLKALIKTQLSDLKITNTASLDLLGDAGFTANKSPQDLLLEALRVQVARSNKGVDQLLISNKMLATAVPEVVVGLATAQTELLKTGGVPANAISSTLKLASSAKATTDNLASLDDLSAGLNALIAQGKTAADFTASTWLGTYESHNSGTKAELAARLAGLATAKRQLGRMMVTGCADDVLTGGLCKRVLVAAAVSDSTGTVQEYFTNAATFTKAPAPATTGGTWSLIGNARKVDAKIYPVSVQALAADAALAPASAASAANPWVGIQLEVQSRTAAATPVQLLSTANVQMPSGYSIGLSYCNRPFMCISSTPGSATVAPTGDIADSALQQSALGWLGGAESQRGAKYVASYTIAGTAETRAMFLPADVPADSGRSRFPTLDGISSSQPLKASALRQDLVLNYATWASANPDMRLISVRTRLTGGIIPLFTDATPPLPPKTTLTLAGLSLPTPLTMTAEIWLGAQDMQGRRYYSKYTLQPE
;
A
#
# COMPACT_ATOMS: atom_id res chain seq x y z
N MET A 1 -15.27 -64.83 -6.01
CA MET A 1 -13.84 -65.13 -6.14
C MET A 1 -13.05 -63.90 -5.73
N PRO A 2 -12.42 -63.95 -4.55
CA PRO A 2 -11.62 -62.88 -3.96
C PRO A 2 -10.13 -63.02 -4.32
N GLY A 3 -9.33 -62.03 -3.94
CA GLY A 3 -7.87 -62.06 -4.11
C GLY A 3 -7.14 -61.02 -3.26
N LEU A 4 -7.45 -61.01 -1.95
CA LEU A 4 -6.64 -60.37 -0.91
C LEU A 4 -5.22 -60.95 -0.90
N LYS A 5 -4.19 -60.12 -0.82
CA LYS A 5 -2.91 -60.50 -0.18
C LYS A 5 -2.51 -59.45 0.84
N ALA A 6 -2.48 -59.92 2.08
CA ALA A 6 -2.00 -59.24 3.27
C ALA A 6 -0.47 -59.17 3.28
N GLY A 7 0.05 -58.10 3.87
CA GLY A 7 1.41 -57.97 4.38
C GLY A 7 1.32 -57.47 5.82
N LEU A 8 1.50 -58.41 6.75
CA LEU A 8 1.39 -58.29 8.21
C LEU A 8 2.79 -58.03 8.83
N VAL A 9 2.79 -57.51 10.06
CA VAL A 9 3.82 -57.58 11.14
C VAL A 9 4.96 -56.52 11.07
N LEU A 10 5.37 -55.75 12.09
CA LEU A 10 5.38 -55.88 13.56
C LEU A 10 5.01 -54.58 14.31
N LEU A 11 4.22 -54.74 15.38
CA LEU A 11 4.21 -53.88 16.57
C LEU A 11 5.36 -54.30 17.49
N SER A 12 6.09 -53.33 18.05
CA SER A 12 6.90 -53.46 19.27
C SER A 12 7.00 -52.05 19.88
N SER A 13 6.11 -51.68 20.80
CA SER A 13 6.26 -51.77 22.27
C SER A 13 7.41 -50.93 22.86
N LEU A 14 7.02 -49.75 23.34
CA LEU A 14 7.21 -49.25 24.72
C LEU A 14 8.62 -49.36 25.35
N THR A 15 9.32 -48.23 25.45
CA THR A 15 10.22 -47.97 26.58
C THR A 15 10.03 -46.54 27.12
N LEU A 16 9.69 -46.53 28.39
CA LEU A 16 9.48 -45.40 29.28
C LEU A 16 10.86 -44.93 29.80
N GLY A 17 11.13 -43.62 29.79
CA GLY A 17 12.36 -43.05 30.34
C GLY A 17 12.14 -41.65 30.90
N LEU A 18 11.60 -41.58 32.12
CA LEU A 18 11.71 -40.41 32.99
C LEU A 18 13.09 -40.40 33.68
N VAL A 19 13.85 -39.31 33.56
CA VAL A 19 14.80 -38.80 34.57
C VAL A 19 14.82 -37.28 34.43
N LEU A 20 14.04 -36.54 35.22
CA LEU A 20 14.44 -35.84 36.46
C LEU A 20 15.75 -35.03 36.41
N SER A 21 15.58 -33.71 36.29
CA SER A 21 16.16 -32.63 37.11
C SER A 21 17.52 -32.78 37.82
N ALA A 22 18.34 -31.75 37.58
CA ALA A 22 19.21 -31.02 38.51
C ALA A 22 20.58 -31.61 38.91
N CYS A 23 21.65 -30.88 38.59
CA CYS A 23 22.61 -30.37 39.59
C CYS A 23 23.55 -29.34 38.96
N GLY A 24 23.39 -28.08 39.37
CA GLY A 24 24.39 -27.01 39.22
C GLY A 24 24.28 -26.16 40.49
N GLY A 25 24.82 -26.69 41.59
CA GLY A 25 24.73 -26.09 42.92
C GLY A 25 26.08 -25.67 43.48
N GLY A 26 26.03 -24.64 44.33
CA GLY A 26 27.02 -24.25 45.35
C GLY A 26 27.72 -22.93 45.04
N GLY A 27 27.71 -21.88 45.89
CA GLY A 27 27.16 -21.58 47.22
C GLY A 27 27.53 -20.09 47.47
N GLY A 28 26.69 -19.23 48.02
CA GLY A 28 26.32 -19.15 49.43
C GLY A 28 26.73 -17.77 49.97
N SER A 29 25.76 -16.88 50.19
CA SER A 29 25.70 -15.97 51.34
C SER A 29 24.41 -15.15 51.27
N SER A 30 23.76 -15.11 52.43
CA SER A 30 22.49 -14.49 52.78
C SER A 30 22.41 -13.00 52.44
N ASP A 31 21.32 -12.58 51.81
CA ASP A 31 20.47 -11.53 52.38
C ASP A 31 19.09 -11.54 51.74
N SER A 32 18.09 -11.48 52.61
CA SER A 32 16.66 -11.45 52.32
C SER A 32 16.25 -10.18 51.57
N SER A 33 15.73 -10.32 50.35
CA SER A 33 14.76 -9.37 49.79
C SER A 33 13.90 -10.03 48.72
N ASN A 34 12.60 -9.69 48.74
CA ASN A 34 11.51 -10.29 47.98
C ASN A 34 11.79 -10.51 46.49
N GLY A 35 11.58 -11.73 46.02
CA GLY A 35 11.46 -12.06 44.60
C GLY A 35 10.17 -11.50 44.01
N GLY A 36 10.32 -10.51 43.12
CA GLY A 36 9.27 -10.04 42.23
C GLY A 36 9.30 -10.82 40.91
N THR A 37 8.13 -11.22 40.45
CA THR A 37 7.86 -11.72 39.09
C THR A 37 8.10 -10.61 38.07
N ASP A 38 9.19 -10.67 37.31
CA ASP A 38 9.49 -9.71 36.25
C ASP A 38 8.44 -9.73 35.15
N SER A 39 7.64 -8.66 35.12
CA SER A 39 6.58 -8.38 34.17
C SER A 39 6.95 -7.19 33.29
N ALA A 40 6.42 -7.19 32.07
CA ALA A 40 6.43 -6.14 31.06
C ALA A 40 6.55 -4.68 31.58
N ALA A 41 7.33 -3.85 30.86
CA ALA A 41 7.67 -2.44 31.14
C ALA A 41 8.80 -2.18 32.17
N GLY A 42 9.83 -3.03 32.18
CA GLY A 42 11.06 -2.78 32.95
C GLY A 42 11.88 -1.59 32.40
N SER A 43 12.39 -0.76 33.31
CA SER A 43 13.34 0.31 32.98
C SER A 43 14.75 -0.29 32.85
N THR A 44 15.40 -0.10 31.71
CA THR A 44 16.76 -0.55 31.43
C THR A 44 17.69 0.66 31.32
N THR A 45 18.79 0.67 32.08
CA THR A 45 19.78 1.75 32.04
C THR A 45 21.07 1.26 31.40
N PHE A 46 21.54 1.99 30.40
CA PHE A 46 22.75 1.69 29.64
C PHE A 46 23.94 2.53 30.13
N SER A 47 25.16 1.99 30.04
CA SER A 47 26.39 2.70 30.41
C SER A 47 26.71 3.85 29.44
N VAL A 48 26.39 3.67 28.17
CA VAL A 48 26.52 4.65 27.09
C VAL A 48 25.16 4.98 26.49
N THR A 49 25.08 6.07 25.74
CA THR A 49 23.87 6.41 25.00
C THR A 49 23.60 5.33 23.95
N PRO A 50 22.45 4.65 23.98
CA PRO A 50 22.15 3.60 23.02
C PRO A 50 21.93 4.16 21.62
N THR A 51 22.32 3.39 20.62
CA THR A 51 22.10 3.68 19.20
C THR A 51 21.13 2.66 18.64
N LEU A 52 20.11 3.14 17.92
CA LEU A 52 19.20 2.32 17.15
C LEU A 52 19.52 2.46 15.66
N SER A 53 19.61 1.33 14.96
CA SER A 53 19.82 1.28 13.51
C SER A 53 18.88 0.28 12.84
N GLY A 54 18.80 0.32 11.51
CA GLY A 54 18.02 -0.65 10.74
C GLY A 54 17.83 -0.19 9.31
N VAL A 55 17.02 -0.95 8.56
CA VAL A 55 16.62 -0.63 7.19
C VAL A 55 15.10 -0.57 7.09
N ALA A 56 14.57 0.46 6.42
CA ALA A 56 13.15 0.54 6.09
C ALA A 56 12.92 0.23 4.60
N ALA A 57 12.12 -0.80 4.32
CA ALA A 57 11.90 -1.29 2.96
C ALA A 57 10.57 -2.03 2.77
N VAL A 58 10.08 -2.01 1.53
CA VAL A 58 8.83 -2.67 1.09
C VAL A 58 9.04 -3.57 -0.15
N GLY A 59 10.28 -4.04 -0.34
CA GLY A 59 10.79 -4.67 -1.58
C GLY A 59 11.72 -3.75 -2.37
N ALA A 60 11.63 -2.44 -2.09
CA ALA A 60 12.64 -1.44 -2.38
C ALA A 60 12.84 -0.54 -1.15
N PRO A 61 13.99 0.15 -1.03
CA PRO A 61 14.22 1.15 0.01
C PRO A 61 13.09 2.18 0.11
N LEU A 62 12.64 2.49 1.33
CA LEU A 62 11.83 3.68 1.58
C LEU A 62 12.77 4.88 1.67
N ALA A 63 12.95 5.62 0.57
CA ALA A 63 13.88 6.74 0.50
C ALA A 63 13.38 7.97 1.29
N ASN A 64 14.27 8.60 2.07
CA ASN A 64 13.98 9.80 2.87
C ASN A 64 12.76 9.66 3.81
N ALA A 65 12.45 8.43 4.22
CA ALA A 65 11.35 8.15 5.12
C ALA A 65 11.71 8.60 6.54
N GLN A 66 10.74 9.20 7.23
CA GLN A 66 10.92 9.67 8.59
C GLN A 66 10.82 8.51 9.58
N ILE A 67 11.87 8.34 10.39
CA ILE A 67 11.91 7.42 11.53
C ILE A 67 11.51 8.17 12.79
N LYS A 68 10.66 7.58 13.63
CA LYS A 68 10.35 8.03 14.99
C LYS A 68 10.44 6.87 15.97
N VAL A 69 10.98 7.12 17.16
CA VAL A 69 11.13 6.10 18.20
C VAL A 69 10.45 6.57 19.47
N ILE A 70 9.65 5.68 20.06
CA ILE A 70 9.03 5.87 21.38
C ILE A 70 9.37 4.68 22.28
N ASP A 71 9.35 4.90 23.59
CA ASP A 71 9.47 3.84 24.59
C ASP A 71 8.09 3.30 25.01
N ALA A 72 8.07 2.28 25.89
CA ALA A 72 6.83 1.68 26.37
C ALA A 72 5.95 2.61 27.23
N ALA A 73 6.49 3.72 27.73
CA ALA A 73 5.70 4.77 28.39
C ALA A 73 5.17 5.82 27.40
N GLY A 74 5.46 5.67 26.10
CA GLY A 74 5.12 6.62 25.05
C GLY A 74 6.01 7.85 25.01
N THR A 75 7.18 7.80 25.65
CA THR A 75 8.17 8.88 25.63
C THR A 75 8.88 8.89 24.29
N ALA A 76 8.96 10.04 23.63
CA ALA A 76 9.74 10.19 22.40
C ALA A 76 11.24 10.11 22.68
N LEU A 77 11.93 9.19 21.98
CA LEU A 77 13.36 8.94 22.15
C LEU A 77 14.22 9.52 21.02
N GLY A 78 13.60 10.01 19.95
CA GLY A 78 14.27 10.69 18.84
C GLY A 78 13.63 10.40 17.49
N SER A 79 14.18 11.04 16.46
CA SER A 79 13.79 10.87 15.07
C SER A 79 14.98 11.04 14.14
N THR A 80 14.92 10.41 12.97
CA THR A 80 15.93 10.53 11.90
C THR A 80 15.26 10.27 10.55
N SER A 81 16.01 10.25 9.45
CA SER A 81 15.53 9.86 8.13
C SER A 81 16.33 8.69 7.57
N THR A 82 15.70 7.88 6.73
CA THR A 82 16.39 6.83 5.99
C THR A 82 17.25 7.41 4.87
N GLN A 83 18.31 6.69 4.53
CA GLN A 83 19.13 6.98 3.36
C GLN A 83 18.34 6.68 2.07
N PRO A 84 18.41 7.55 1.05
CA PRO A 84 17.68 7.35 -0.20
C PRO A 84 18.04 6.07 -0.96
N SER A 85 19.29 5.62 -0.87
CA SER A 85 19.86 4.57 -1.73
C SER A 85 19.57 3.16 -1.23
N ASP A 86 19.55 2.95 0.08
CA ASP A 86 19.43 1.62 0.69
C ASP A 86 18.39 1.53 1.82
N GLY A 87 17.80 2.65 2.22
CA GLY A 87 16.77 2.70 3.26
C GLY A 87 17.33 2.55 4.68
N SER A 88 18.65 2.55 4.84
CA SER A 88 19.30 2.43 6.14
C SER A 88 19.09 3.69 6.99
N TYR A 89 19.08 3.52 8.31
CA TYR A 89 19.03 4.64 9.25
C TYR A 89 19.84 4.33 10.51
N SER A 90 20.24 5.39 11.20
CA SER A 90 20.89 5.33 12.52
C SER A 90 20.48 6.53 13.36
N LEU A 91 20.23 6.30 14.65
CA LEU A 91 19.76 7.29 15.61
C LEU A 91 20.38 7.02 16.99
N ASN A 92 21.01 8.03 17.59
CA ASN A 92 21.33 8.00 19.01
C ASN A 92 20.08 8.39 19.80
N LEU A 93 19.69 7.56 20.76
CA LEU A 93 18.49 7.82 21.57
C LEU A 93 18.75 8.95 22.58
N SER A 94 17.70 9.71 22.90
CA SER A 94 17.80 10.88 23.78
C SER A 94 18.04 10.55 25.25
N SER A 95 17.92 9.28 25.66
CA SER A 95 18.05 8.82 27.05
C SER A 95 18.89 7.56 27.15
N LYS A 96 19.61 7.42 28.28
CA LYS A 96 20.29 6.18 28.69
C LYS A 96 19.39 5.25 29.49
N THR A 97 18.26 5.74 29.99
CA THR A 97 17.29 4.96 30.77
C THR A 97 16.01 4.86 29.96
N LEU A 98 15.71 3.65 29.51
CA LEU A 98 14.66 3.35 28.55
C LEU A 98 13.65 2.37 29.12
N LYS A 99 12.36 2.52 28.79
CA LYS A 99 11.34 1.54 29.13
C LYS A 99 11.03 0.65 27.93
N GLY A 100 11.31 -0.64 28.05
CA GLY A 100 11.07 -1.61 26.98
C GLY A 100 9.60 -2.07 26.90
N PRO A 101 9.08 -2.45 25.72
CA PRO A 101 9.77 -2.47 24.43
C PRO A 101 9.94 -1.07 23.79
N LEU A 102 10.90 -0.92 22.87
CA LEU A 102 10.97 0.28 22.02
C LEU A 102 10.13 0.07 20.77
N LEU A 103 9.39 1.10 20.39
CA LEU A 103 8.51 1.11 19.25
C LEU A 103 9.08 2.07 18.20
N VAL A 104 9.21 1.57 16.97
CA VAL A 104 9.74 2.33 15.83
C VAL A 104 8.65 2.53 14.79
N GLN A 105 8.46 3.76 14.33
CA GLN A 105 7.58 4.11 13.22
C GLN A 105 8.39 4.64 12.05
N VAL A 106 7.96 4.26 10.85
CA VAL A 106 8.43 4.84 9.60
C VAL A 106 7.26 5.41 8.83
N ILE A 107 7.39 6.67 8.43
CA ILE A 107 6.47 7.35 7.51
C ILE A 107 7.26 7.69 6.25
N GLY A 108 6.84 7.14 5.12
CA GLY A 108 7.52 7.34 3.85
C GLY A 108 6.60 7.10 2.67
N VAL A 109 7.20 6.98 1.50
CA VAL A 109 6.50 6.74 0.26
C VAL A 109 7.19 5.59 -0.47
N ASP A 110 6.42 4.65 -1.01
CA ASP A 110 6.96 3.54 -1.79
C ASP A 110 7.31 3.94 -3.23
N SER A 111 7.81 2.98 -4.00
CA SER A 111 8.20 3.20 -5.39
C SER A 111 7.02 3.46 -6.36
N GLN A 112 5.76 3.35 -5.92
CA GLN A 112 4.56 3.78 -6.66
C GLN A 112 4.07 5.18 -6.26
N GLY A 113 4.76 5.84 -5.33
CA GLY A 113 4.32 7.08 -4.75
C GLY A 113 3.26 6.90 -3.66
N MET A 114 2.93 5.67 -3.25
CA MET A 114 1.91 5.42 -2.23
C MET A 114 2.49 5.67 -0.83
N PRO A 115 1.76 6.37 0.06
CA PRO A 115 2.19 6.54 1.44
C PRO A 115 2.32 5.20 2.16
N GLN A 116 3.36 5.10 2.98
CA GLN A 116 3.65 3.93 3.82
C GLN A 116 3.80 4.40 5.26
N VAL A 117 3.03 3.77 6.16
CA VAL A 117 3.19 3.91 7.61
C VAL A 117 3.42 2.51 8.17
N LEU A 118 4.66 2.22 8.55
CA LEU A 118 5.08 0.91 9.01
C LEU A 118 5.70 1.02 10.39
N HIS A 119 5.61 -0.08 11.14
CA HIS A 119 6.11 -0.14 12.50
C HIS A 119 7.00 -1.36 12.70
N SER A 120 7.91 -1.23 13.66
CA SER A 120 8.76 -2.29 14.17
C SER A 120 8.92 -2.13 15.68
N ILE A 121 9.57 -3.10 16.31
CA ILE A 121 9.72 -3.15 17.75
C ILE A 121 11.10 -3.71 18.11
N VAL A 122 11.72 -3.15 19.14
CA VAL A 122 12.83 -3.79 19.88
C VAL A 122 12.20 -4.38 21.14
N PRO A 123 11.86 -5.69 21.14
CA PRO A 123 11.00 -6.26 22.16
C PRO A 123 11.69 -6.36 23.53
N ILE A 124 12.99 -6.65 23.55
CA ILE A 124 13.78 -6.85 24.78
C ILE A 124 14.97 -5.88 24.73
N LEU A 125 15.18 -5.16 25.83
CA LEU A 125 16.34 -4.30 26.02
C LEU A 125 17.39 -5.02 26.85
N ASP A 126 18.63 -4.99 26.37
CA ASP A 126 19.77 -5.64 26.99
C ASP A 126 20.80 -4.55 27.30
N ALA A 127 21.01 -4.26 28.59
CA ALA A 127 21.92 -3.20 29.03
C ALA A 127 23.36 -3.40 28.55
N ALA A 128 23.75 -4.63 28.18
CA ALA A 128 25.06 -4.94 27.61
C ALA A 128 25.15 -4.63 26.11
N LYS A 129 24.03 -4.41 25.42
CA LYS A 129 23.94 -4.15 23.98
C LYS A 129 23.37 -2.76 23.71
N SER A 130 24.23 -1.76 23.77
CA SER A 130 23.87 -0.38 23.45
C SER A 130 23.59 -0.16 21.95
N ALA A 131 24.08 -1.04 21.07
CA ALA A 131 23.73 -1.05 19.65
C ALA A 131 22.53 -1.97 19.42
N MET A 132 21.38 -1.38 19.09
CA MET A 132 20.13 -2.07 18.81
C MET A 132 19.80 -2.00 17.32
N VAL A 133 19.08 -3.01 16.84
CA VAL A 133 18.62 -3.09 15.45
C VAL A 133 17.10 -3.25 15.41
N ALA A 134 16.44 -2.49 14.53
CA ALA A 134 15.05 -2.66 14.18
C ALA A 134 14.86 -2.38 12.69
N ASN A 135 14.65 -3.42 11.89
CA ASN A 135 14.25 -3.26 10.49
C ASN A 135 12.76 -2.95 10.43
N VAL A 136 12.36 -2.06 9.53
CA VAL A 136 10.97 -1.64 9.37
C VAL A 136 10.44 -2.05 8.00
N THR A 137 9.65 -3.12 7.98
CA THR A 137 9.14 -3.77 6.78
C THR A 137 7.67 -4.17 6.98
N PRO A 138 6.95 -4.56 5.91
CA PRO A 138 5.63 -5.17 6.06
C PRO A 138 5.60 -6.40 6.99
N LEU A 139 6.73 -7.14 7.09
CA LEU A 139 6.85 -8.28 8.00
C LEU A 139 7.02 -7.86 9.46
N SER A 140 7.83 -6.83 9.74
CA SER A 140 7.93 -6.29 11.10
C SER A 140 6.60 -5.67 11.54
N GLN A 141 5.91 -4.96 10.64
CA GLN A 141 4.57 -4.39 10.88
C GLN A 141 3.58 -5.48 11.30
N ALA A 142 3.59 -6.63 10.61
CA ALA A 142 2.74 -7.76 10.96
C ALA A 142 3.07 -8.33 12.35
N ILE A 143 4.35 -8.46 12.69
CA ILE A 143 4.77 -8.92 14.03
C ILE A 143 4.30 -7.95 15.10
N VAL A 144 4.48 -6.64 14.91
CA VAL A 144 4.00 -5.63 15.87
C VAL A 144 2.48 -5.73 16.00
N ALA A 145 1.74 -5.77 14.89
CA ALA A 145 0.27 -5.85 14.89
C ALA A 145 -0.25 -7.11 15.60
N LEU A 146 0.38 -8.27 15.37
CA LEU A 146 0.07 -9.51 16.09
C LEU A 146 0.39 -9.40 17.59
N SER A 147 1.48 -8.72 17.94
CA SER A 147 1.94 -8.57 19.32
C SER A 147 1.08 -7.61 20.14
N VAL A 148 0.53 -6.57 19.49
CA VAL A 148 -0.34 -5.57 20.13
C VAL A 148 -1.83 -5.86 19.97
N GLY A 149 -2.21 -6.80 19.09
CA GLY A 149 -3.59 -7.24 18.88
C GLY A 149 -4.49 -6.25 18.11
N THR A 150 -3.91 -5.20 17.53
CA THR A 150 -4.62 -4.12 16.80
C THR A 150 -3.69 -3.49 15.75
N ASP A 151 -4.18 -2.50 15.02
CA ASP A 151 -3.36 -1.68 14.13
C ASP A 151 -2.38 -0.81 14.96
N PRO A 152 -1.05 -0.98 14.80
CA PRO A 152 -0.06 -0.21 15.54
C PRO A 152 -0.15 1.31 15.30
N GLN A 153 -0.67 1.77 14.16
CA GLN A 153 -0.70 3.21 13.84
C GLN A 153 -1.47 4.02 14.89
N ALA A 154 -2.61 3.50 15.37
CA ALA A 154 -3.41 4.16 16.39
C ALA A 154 -2.66 4.27 17.74
N LEU A 155 -1.89 3.24 18.09
CA LEU A 155 -1.11 3.22 19.33
C LEU A 155 0.01 4.25 19.31
N PHE A 156 0.71 4.40 18.18
CA PHE A 156 1.75 5.42 18.04
C PHE A 156 1.20 6.85 18.08
N ALA A 157 0.00 7.07 17.54
CA ALA A 157 -0.63 8.40 17.56
C ALA A 157 -0.96 8.87 19.00
N THR A 158 -1.25 7.94 19.91
CA THR A 158 -1.60 8.22 21.31
C THR A 158 -0.71 7.46 22.30
N ALA A 159 0.59 7.39 22.01
CA ALA A 159 1.55 6.51 22.68
C ALA A 159 1.48 6.49 24.22
N ALA A 160 1.47 7.67 24.86
CA ALA A 160 1.41 7.76 26.32
C ALA A 160 0.10 7.20 26.91
N ALA A 161 -1.03 7.40 26.22
CA ALA A 161 -2.32 6.84 26.63
C ALA A 161 -2.41 5.33 26.35
N SER A 162 -1.64 4.83 25.37
CA SER A 162 -1.60 3.43 24.95
C SER A 162 -0.53 2.59 25.64
N ALA A 163 0.21 3.13 26.62
CA ALA A 163 1.33 2.43 27.28
C ALA A 163 0.98 1.02 27.80
N ALA A 164 -0.20 0.85 28.41
CA ALA A 164 -0.67 -0.45 28.90
C ALA A 164 -0.97 -1.48 27.78
N GLN A 165 -1.28 -1.01 26.57
CA GLN A 165 -1.49 -1.85 25.39
C GLN A 165 -0.17 -2.21 24.71
N ILE A 166 0.85 -1.36 24.84
CA ILE A 166 2.18 -1.54 24.25
C ILE A 166 3.00 -2.55 25.07
N ALA A 167 2.94 -2.47 26.41
CA ALA A 167 3.79 -3.27 27.29
C ALA A 167 3.74 -4.80 27.02
N PRO A 168 2.57 -5.44 26.80
CA PRO A 168 2.50 -6.88 26.52
C PRO A 168 3.17 -7.32 25.20
N ALA A 169 3.45 -6.38 24.29
CA ALA A 169 4.04 -6.70 22.99
C ALA A 169 5.43 -7.33 23.10
N ALA A 170 6.20 -6.99 24.14
CA ALA A 170 7.52 -7.57 24.39
C ALA A 170 7.45 -9.10 24.52
N SER A 171 6.47 -9.61 25.28
CA SER A 171 6.30 -11.05 25.51
C SER A 171 5.70 -11.78 24.30
N ALA A 172 4.87 -11.09 23.50
CA ALA A 172 4.22 -11.69 22.34
C ALA A 172 5.10 -11.71 21.08
N ALA A 173 6.10 -10.83 20.95
CA ALA A 173 6.86 -10.60 19.73
C ALA A 173 7.54 -11.86 19.16
N SER A 174 8.17 -12.68 20.01
CA SER A 174 8.82 -13.91 19.55
C SER A 174 7.80 -14.91 19.00
N GLY A 175 6.67 -15.11 19.70
CA GLY A 175 5.60 -15.99 19.24
C GLY A 175 4.92 -15.48 17.97
N ALA A 176 4.73 -14.16 17.84
CA ALA A 176 4.23 -13.51 16.64
C ALA A 176 5.16 -13.74 15.44
N GLY A 177 6.48 -13.66 15.65
CA GLY A 177 7.49 -13.96 14.62
C GLY A 177 7.40 -15.40 14.12
N GLU A 178 7.35 -16.38 15.03
CA GLU A 178 7.21 -17.79 14.66
C GLU A 178 5.86 -18.10 14.00
N PHE A 179 4.78 -17.50 14.49
CA PHE A 179 3.47 -17.63 13.86
C PHE A 179 3.46 -17.05 12.44
N LEU A 180 4.02 -15.86 12.22
CA LEU A 180 4.13 -15.26 10.89
C LEU A 180 4.94 -16.16 9.95
N LYS A 181 6.11 -16.66 10.38
CA LYS A 181 6.92 -17.62 9.61
C LYS A 181 6.13 -18.86 9.23
N ALA A 182 5.26 -19.35 10.11
CA ALA A 182 4.38 -20.47 9.80
C ALA A 182 3.39 -20.12 8.68
N LEU A 183 2.80 -18.92 8.68
CA LEU A 183 1.87 -18.46 7.63
C LEU A 183 2.53 -18.27 6.26
N ILE A 184 3.83 -17.95 6.23
CA ILE A 184 4.61 -17.70 5.01
C ILE A 184 5.61 -18.81 4.67
N LYS A 185 5.43 -20.00 5.25
CA LYS A 185 6.35 -21.14 5.09
C LYS A 185 6.60 -21.52 3.63
N THR A 186 5.59 -21.36 2.77
CA THR A 186 5.69 -21.59 1.33
C THR A 186 6.75 -20.68 0.70
N GLN A 187 6.74 -19.38 1.03
CA GLN A 187 7.68 -18.40 0.46
C GLN A 187 9.09 -18.58 1.03
N LEU A 188 9.22 -18.95 2.30
CA LEU A 188 10.51 -19.34 2.89
C LEU A 188 11.12 -20.53 2.11
N SER A 189 10.29 -21.50 1.74
CA SER A 189 10.71 -22.66 0.94
C SER A 189 11.07 -22.28 -0.50
N ASP A 190 10.23 -21.46 -1.15
CA ASP A 190 10.47 -20.97 -2.52
C ASP A 190 11.81 -20.24 -2.63
N LEU A 191 12.12 -19.39 -1.66
CA LEU A 191 13.35 -18.58 -1.58
C LEU A 191 14.54 -19.31 -0.93
N LYS A 192 14.38 -20.60 -0.60
CA LYS A 192 15.43 -21.45 -0.03
C LYS A 192 16.00 -20.93 1.29
N ILE A 193 15.17 -20.29 2.11
CA ILE A 193 15.53 -19.89 3.48
C ILE A 193 15.37 -21.12 4.38
N THR A 194 16.45 -21.87 4.55
CA THR A 194 16.45 -23.18 5.22
C THR A 194 16.54 -23.09 6.74
N ASN A 195 17.27 -22.11 7.28
CA ASN A 195 17.40 -21.90 8.73
C ASN A 195 16.38 -20.86 9.22
N THR A 196 15.10 -21.25 9.28
CA THR A 196 14.02 -20.35 9.72
C THR A 196 14.08 -20.02 11.22
N ALA A 197 14.77 -20.84 12.01
CA ALA A 197 14.93 -20.63 13.46
C ALA A 197 15.83 -19.42 13.76
N SER A 198 16.87 -19.17 12.94
CA SER A 198 17.74 -18.00 13.07
C SER A 198 17.25 -16.77 12.30
N LEU A 199 16.19 -16.91 11.50
CA LEU A 199 15.65 -15.79 10.72
C LEU A 199 14.98 -14.78 11.66
N ASP A 200 15.61 -13.63 11.87
CA ASP A 200 15.02 -12.53 12.63
C ASP A 200 14.36 -11.52 11.66
N LEU A 201 13.03 -11.43 11.74
CA LEU A 201 12.24 -10.51 10.93
C LEU A 201 12.11 -9.10 11.54
N LEU A 202 12.65 -8.90 12.75
CA LEU A 202 12.68 -7.61 13.45
C LEU A 202 14.09 -7.01 13.47
N GLY A 203 15.09 -7.74 13.95
CA GLY A 203 16.39 -7.19 14.38
C GLY A 203 17.62 -7.73 13.65
N ASP A 204 17.48 -8.39 12.50
CA ASP A 204 18.63 -8.88 11.75
C ASP A 204 19.54 -7.74 11.25
N ALA A 205 20.73 -7.62 11.83
CA ALA A 205 21.73 -6.63 11.45
C ALA A 205 22.27 -6.80 10.03
N GLY A 206 22.12 -7.99 9.43
CA GLY A 206 22.54 -8.29 8.06
C GLY A 206 21.48 -7.96 7.00
N PHE A 207 20.27 -7.56 7.40
CA PHE A 207 19.21 -7.25 6.44
C PHE A 207 19.55 -6.02 5.60
N THR A 208 19.33 -6.14 4.28
CA THR A 208 19.56 -5.08 3.30
C THR A 208 18.50 -5.14 2.21
N ALA A 209 18.06 -3.97 1.72
CA ALA A 209 17.07 -3.86 0.64
C ALA A 209 17.73 -4.02 -0.74
N ASN A 210 18.22 -5.23 -1.01
CA ASN A 210 19.08 -5.56 -2.15
C ASN A 210 18.66 -6.82 -2.94
N LYS A 211 17.43 -7.30 -2.75
CA LYS A 211 16.91 -8.56 -3.33
C LYS A 211 17.69 -9.81 -2.91
N SER A 212 18.35 -9.77 -1.75
CA SER A 212 18.74 -10.98 -1.01
C SER A 212 17.50 -11.79 -0.61
N PRO A 213 17.63 -13.08 -0.23
CA PRO A 213 16.48 -13.93 0.08
C PRO A 213 15.48 -13.33 1.09
N GLN A 214 15.95 -12.60 2.11
CA GLN A 214 15.05 -11.96 3.07
C GLN A 214 14.30 -10.77 2.46
N ASP A 215 14.95 -9.94 1.64
CA ASP A 215 14.29 -8.84 0.93
C ASP A 215 13.31 -9.35 -0.14
N LEU A 216 13.63 -10.48 -0.78
CA LEU A 216 12.73 -11.15 -1.71
C LEU A 216 11.43 -11.65 -1.06
N LEU A 217 11.39 -11.86 0.27
CA LEU A 217 10.11 -12.10 0.96
C LEU A 217 9.19 -10.89 0.82
N LEU A 218 9.74 -9.67 0.88
CA LEU A 218 8.97 -8.43 0.70
C LEU A 218 8.47 -8.28 -0.74
N GLU A 219 9.19 -8.84 -1.71
CA GLU A 219 8.80 -8.84 -3.12
C GLU A 219 7.82 -9.95 -3.48
N ALA A 220 7.82 -11.05 -2.73
CA ALA A 220 6.91 -12.17 -2.93
C ALA A 220 5.57 -11.99 -2.19
N LEU A 221 5.57 -11.32 -1.05
CA LEU A 221 4.41 -11.24 -0.17
C LEU A 221 3.76 -9.85 -0.19
N ARG A 222 2.44 -9.86 -0.13
CA ARG A 222 1.62 -8.71 0.26
C ARG A 222 1.17 -8.94 1.68
N VAL A 223 1.64 -8.09 2.59
CA VAL A 223 1.31 -8.13 4.00
C VAL A 223 0.71 -6.78 4.38
N GLN A 224 -0.51 -6.80 4.91
CA GLN A 224 -1.26 -5.59 5.23
C GLN A 224 -1.97 -5.74 6.56
N VAL A 225 -2.07 -4.65 7.30
CA VAL A 225 -2.95 -4.52 8.45
C VAL A 225 -4.14 -3.66 8.03
N ALA A 226 -5.35 -4.12 8.31
CA ALA A 226 -6.56 -3.42 7.94
C ALA A 226 -7.68 -3.68 8.94
N ARG A 227 -8.60 -2.72 9.03
CA ARG A 227 -9.88 -2.89 9.72
C ARG A 227 -10.92 -3.34 8.72
N SER A 228 -11.55 -4.49 8.98
CA SER A 228 -12.66 -5.01 8.19
C SER A 228 -13.90 -4.11 8.28
N ASN A 229 -14.86 -4.31 7.37
CA ASN A 229 -16.16 -3.64 7.43
C ASN A 229 -16.98 -3.90 8.73
N LYS A 230 -16.60 -4.92 9.52
CA LYS A 230 -17.17 -5.22 10.84
C LYS A 230 -16.44 -4.54 12.00
N GLY A 231 -15.45 -3.70 11.73
CA GLY A 231 -14.66 -3.01 12.74
C GLY A 231 -13.58 -3.86 13.41
N VAL A 232 -13.30 -5.07 12.88
CA VAL A 232 -12.27 -5.97 13.42
C VAL A 232 -10.93 -5.71 12.73
N ASP A 233 -9.87 -5.52 13.51
CA ASP A 233 -8.51 -5.41 13.00
C ASP A 233 -7.95 -6.77 12.59
N GLN A 234 -7.39 -6.83 11.40
CA GLN A 234 -6.96 -8.04 10.75
C GLN A 234 -5.58 -7.88 10.13
N LEU A 235 -4.79 -8.95 10.20
CA LEU A 235 -3.61 -9.15 9.37
C LEU A 235 -4.04 -9.90 8.10
N LEU A 236 -3.64 -9.37 6.95
CA LEU A 236 -3.93 -9.89 5.63
C LEU A 236 -2.61 -10.29 4.97
N ILE A 237 -2.50 -11.53 4.51
CA ILE A 237 -1.33 -12.05 3.84
C ILE A 237 -1.75 -12.71 2.53
N SER A 238 -1.04 -12.39 1.45
CA SER A 238 -1.14 -13.09 0.18
C SER A 238 0.17 -13.04 -0.59
N ASN A 239 0.26 -13.86 -1.62
CA ASN A 239 1.30 -13.78 -2.62
C ASN A 239 1.05 -12.60 -3.60
N LYS A 240 2.06 -11.75 -3.83
CA LYS A 240 2.01 -10.61 -4.77
C LYS A 240 1.78 -11.05 -6.22
N MET A 241 2.18 -12.27 -6.58
CA MET A 241 2.08 -12.80 -7.95
C MET A 241 0.72 -13.37 -8.30
N LEU A 242 -0.26 -13.27 -7.40
CA LEU A 242 -1.64 -13.61 -7.71
C LEU A 242 -2.21 -12.66 -8.77
N ALA A 243 -3.02 -13.20 -9.67
CA ALA A 243 -3.81 -12.41 -10.62
C ALA A 243 -4.84 -11.53 -9.89
N THR A 244 -5.19 -11.88 -8.65
CA THR A 244 -6.15 -11.15 -7.82
C THR A 244 -5.45 -10.54 -6.61
N ALA A 245 -5.98 -9.42 -6.13
CA ALA A 245 -5.48 -8.76 -4.92
C ALA A 245 -6.07 -9.33 -3.62
N VAL A 246 -6.80 -10.44 -3.69
CA VAL A 246 -7.56 -11.01 -2.56
C VAL A 246 -6.60 -11.60 -1.52
N PRO A 247 -6.77 -11.31 -0.23
CA PRO A 247 -5.99 -11.97 0.83
C PRO A 247 -6.20 -13.48 0.82
N GLU A 248 -5.12 -14.24 0.94
CA GLU A 248 -5.19 -15.70 1.07
C GLU A 248 -5.37 -16.10 2.53
N VAL A 249 -4.62 -15.46 3.41
CA VAL A 249 -4.67 -15.66 4.85
C VAL A 249 -5.20 -14.39 5.52
N VAL A 250 -6.22 -14.55 6.36
CA VAL A 250 -6.81 -13.49 7.18
C VAL A 250 -6.74 -13.91 8.63
N VAL A 251 -6.13 -13.08 9.48
CA VAL A 251 -5.97 -13.34 10.91
C VAL A 251 -6.59 -12.21 11.71
N GLY A 252 -7.48 -12.53 12.65
CA GLY A 252 -7.99 -11.55 13.62
C GLY A 252 -6.93 -11.22 14.68
N LEU A 253 -6.51 -9.95 14.75
CA LEU A 253 -5.35 -9.55 15.56
C LEU A 253 -5.58 -9.73 17.07
N ALA A 254 -6.75 -9.31 17.57
CA ALA A 254 -7.06 -9.41 19.00
C ALA A 254 -7.09 -10.87 19.50
N THR A 255 -7.70 -11.77 18.72
CA THR A 255 -7.72 -13.21 19.02
C THR A 255 -6.30 -13.79 18.96
N ALA A 256 -5.49 -13.37 17.98
CA ALA A 256 -4.12 -13.85 17.86
C ALA A 256 -3.28 -13.43 19.07
N GLN A 257 -3.33 -12.17 19.49
CA GLN A 257 -2.60 -11.68 20.65
C GLN A 257 -2.98 -12.46 21.92
N THR A 258 -4.28 -12.71 22.13
CA THR A 258 -4.77 -13.47 23.28
C THR A 258 -4.14 -14.87 23.36
N GLU A 259 -3.96 -15.54 22.22
CA GLU A 259 -3.26 -16.83 22.17
C GLU A 259 -1.75 -16.69 22.35
N LEU A 260 -1.12 -15.67 21.76
CA LEU A 260 0.33 -15.42 21.85
C LEU A 260 0.80 -15.13 23.27
N LEU A 261 -0.06 -14.55 24.11
CA LEU A 261 0.25 -14.25 25.51
C LEU A 261 0.19 -15.51 26.40
N LYS A 262 -0.28 -16.65 25.90
CA LYS A 262 -0.26 -17.92 26.63
C LYS A 262 1.09 -18.60 26.47
N THR A 263 1.58 -19.22 27.53
CA THR A 263 2.78 -20.07 27.47
C THR A 263 2.60 -21.20 26.45
N GLY A 264 3.33 -21.15 25.34
CA GLY A 264 3.23 -22.14 24.26
C GLY A 264 1.97 -22.02 23.38
N GLY A 265 1.23 -20.91 23.48
CA GLY A 265 0.01 -20.69 22.70
C GLY A 265 0.30 -20.53 21.20
N VAL A 266 -0.60 -21.07 20.36
CA VAL A 266 -0.52 -20.94 18.90
C VAL A 266 -1.82 -20.33 18.37
N PRO A 267 -1.77 -19.18 17.65
CA PRO A 267 -2.95 -18.48 17.13
C PRO A 267 -3.75 -19.17 16.01
N ALA A 268 -3.84 -20.50 15.99
CA ALA A 268 -4.52 -21.23 14.91
C ALA A 268 -6.01 -20.85 14.77
N ASN A 269 -6.68 -20.55 15.89
CA ASN A 269 -8.09 -20.15 15.94
C ASN A 269 -8.33 -18.69 15.53
N ALA A 270 -7.26 -17.90 15.37
CA ALA A 270 -7.37 -16.51 14.91
C ALA A 270 -7.46 -16.42 13.36
N ILE A 271 -7.15 -17.50 12.64
CA ILE A 271 -7.24 -17.56 11.18
C ILE A 271 -8.70 -17.74 10.77
N SER A 272 -9.26 -16.76 10.05
CA SER A 272 -10.65 -16.78 9.57
C SER A 272 -10.80 -17.15 8.09
N SER A 273 -9.70 -17.13 7.34
CA SER A 273 -9.64 -17.56 5.95
C SER A 273 -9.63 -19.08 5.79
N THR A 274 -10.05 -19.56 4.62
CA THR A 274 -9.98 -20.98 4.27
C THR A 274 -8.53 -21.44 4.07
N LEU A 275 -7.70 -20.63 3.41
CA LEU A 275 -6.27 -20.89 3.31
C LEU A 275 -5.57 -20.45 4.58
N LYS A 276 -4.61 -21.26 5.03
CA LYS A 276 -3.79 -21.01 6.22
C LYS A 276 -2.36 -20.61 5.88
N LEU A 277 -2.00 -20.68 4.60
CA LEU A 277 -0.68 -20.36 4.05
C LEU A 277 -0.85 -19.55 2.78
N ALA A 278 0.06 -18.62 2.52
CA ALA A 278 0.15 -17.97 1.22
C ALA A 278 0.65 -18.96 0.15
N SER A 279 0.12 -18.89 -1.06
CA SER A 279 0.47 -19.81 -2.16
C SER A 279 1.85 -19.55 -2.76
N SER A 280 2.43 -20.57 -3.40
CA SER A 280 3.74 -20.47 -4.04
C SER A 280 3.73 -19.56 -5.27
N ALA A 281 4.84 -18.86 -5.48
CA ALA A 281 5.14 -18.13 -6.73
C ALA A 281 6.51 -18.52 -7.29
N LYS A 282 6.98 -19.71 -6.95
CA LYS A 282 8.35 -20.18 -7.19
C LYS A 282 8.88 -19.87 -8.59
N ALA A 283 8.08 -20.16 -9.62
CA ALA A 283 8.47 -19.97 -11.01
C ALA A 283 8.85 -18.50 -11.34
N THR A 284 8.24 -17.54 -10.65
CA THR A 284 8.54 -16.11 -10.78
C THR A 284 9.65 -15.69 -9.82
N THR A 285 9.54 -16.09 -8.54
CA THR A 285 10.46 -15.65 -7.48
C THR A 285 11.89 -16.15 -7.68
N ASP A 286 12.09 -17.30 -8.32
CA ASP A 286 13.42 -17.84 -8.67
C ASP A 286 14.27 -16.86 -9.52
N ASN A 287 13.64 -15.91 -10.22
CA ASN A 287 14.32 -14.97 -11.11
C ASN A 287 14.33 -13.53 -10.58
N LEU A 288 13.65 -13.23 -9.47
CA LEU A 288 13.50 -11.84 -8.99
C LEU A 288 14.79 -11.23 -8.46
N ALA A 289 15.76 -12.04 -8.02
CA ALA A 289 17.05 -11.56 -7.53
C ALA A 289 17.79 -10.68 -8.57
N SER A 290 17.63 -10.96 -9.86
CA SER A 290 18.25 -10.21 -10.96
C SER A 290 17.38 -9.09 -11.53
N LEU A 291 16.22 -8.79 -10.91
CA LEU A 291 15.32 -7.75 -11.43
C LEU A 291 15.99 -6.37 -11.47
N ASP A 292 16.89 -6.07 -10.52
CA ASP A 292 17.60 -4.78 -10.49
C ASP A 292 18.57 -4.59 -11.67
N ASP A 293 18.94 -5.65 -12.40
CA ASP A 293 19.71 -5.55 -13.64
C ASP A 293 18.95 -4.75 -14.70
N LEU A 294 17.60 -4.75 -14.65
CA LEU A 294 16.77 -3.92 -15.52
C LEU A 294 16.96 -2.42 -15.23
N SER A 295 16.88 -2.01 -13.97
CA SER A 295 17.16 -0.62 -13.58
C SER A 295 18.58 -0.22 -13.94
N ALA A 296 19.56 -1.08 -13.65
CA ALA A 296 20.96 -0.83 -13.97
C ALA A 296 21.17 -0.63 -15.49
N GLY A 297 20.59 -1.51 -16.31
CA GLY A 297 20.68 -1.44 -17.77
C GLY A 297 20.01 -0.20 -18.36
N LEU A 298 18.84 0.18 -17.86
CA LEU A 298 18.16 1.42 -18.28
C LEU A 298 18.95 2.66 -17.83
N ASN A 299 19.44 2.68 -16.60
CA ASN A 299 20.26 3.78 -16.07
C ASN A 299 21.57 3.96 -16.85
N ALA A 300 22.17 2.88 -17.37
CA ALA A 300 23.34 2.99 -18.23
C ALA A 300 23.05 3.76 -19.53
N LEU A 301 21.88 3.52 -20.15
CA LEU A 301 21.45 4.27 -21.34
C LEU A 301 21.09 5.73 -20.99
N ILE A 302 20.41 5.95 -19.87
CA ILE A 302 20.09 7.29 -19.36
C ILE A 302 21.38 8.10 -19.13
N ALA A 303 22.36 7.53 -18.44
CA ALA A 303 23.63 8.19 -18.15
C ALA A 303 24.45 8.52 -19.42
N GLN A 304 24.27 7.73 -20.48
CA GLN A 304 24.87 7.98 -21.80
C GLN A 304 24.10 9.03 -22.62
N GLY A 305 23.02 9.62 -22.10
CA GLY A 305 22.24 10.64 -22.82
C GLY A 305 21.49 10.09 -24.05
N LYS A 306 21.11 8.81 -24.02
CA LYS A 306 20.47 8.15 -25.17
C LYS A 306 19.12 8.76 -25.53
N THR A 307 18.82 8.76 -26.83
CA THR A 307 17.59 9.32 -27.40
C THR A 307 16.43 8.32 -27.33
N ALA A 308 15.21 8.79 -27.61
CA ALA A 308 14.04 7.91 -27.68
C ALA A 308 14.20 6.80 -28.74
N ALA A 309 14.91 7.06 -29.84
CA ALA A 309 15.20 6.06 -30.87
C ALA A 309 16.14 4.96 -30.34
N ASP A 310 17.18 5.35 -29.59
CA ASP A 310 18.10 4.40 -28.96
C ASP A 310 17.38 3.50 -27.95
N PHE A 311 16.51 4.08 -27.11
CA PHE A 311 15.69 3.29 -26.19
C PHE A 311 14.77 2.32 -26.93
N THR A 312 14.12 2.79 -28.00
CA THR A 312 13.24 1.96 -28.83
C THR A 312 13.97 0.76 -29.43
N ALA A 313 15.23 0.95 -29.85
CA ALA A 313 16.08 -0.10 -30.39
C ALA A 313 16.73 -1.01 -29.32
N SER A 314 16.71 -0.60 -28.05
CA SER A 314 17.33 -1.36 -26.96
C SER A 314 16.61 -2.68 -26.67
N THR A 315 17.37 -3.67 -26.20
CA THR A 315 16.83 -4.97 -25.77
C THR A 315 15.90 -4.86 -24.56
N TRP A 316 16.07 -3.85 -23.72
CA TRP A 316 15.23 -3.58 -22.54
C TRP A 316 13.77 -3.26 -22.89
N LEU A 317 13.50 -2.86 -24.13
CA LEU A 317 12.17 -2.53 -24.67
C LEU A 317 11.83 -3.38 -25.90
N GLY A 318 12.65 -4.38 -26.24
CA GLY A 318 12.56 -5.13 -27.50
C GLY A 318 11.19 -5.77 -27.71
N THR A 319 10.63 -6.34 -26.66
CA THR A 319 9.34 -7.06 -26.65
C THR A 319 8.17 -6.21 -26.13
N TYR A 320 8.34 -4.90 -25.97
CA TYR A 320 7.33 -4.04 -25.37
C TYR A 320 6.05 -3.98 -26.21
N GLU A 321 4.92 -4.28 -25.56
CA GLU A 321 3.59 -4.23 -26.17
C GLU A 321 2.91 -2.90 -25.84
N SER A 322 2.19 -2.85 -24.72
CA SER A 322 1.53 -1.65 -24.22
C SER A 322 1.39 -1.68 -22.70
N HIS A 323 1.30 -0.51 -22.08
CA HIS A 323 0.93 -0.37 -20.67
C HIS A 323 -0.22 0.62 -20.53
N ASN A 324 -1.45 0.13 -20.35
CA ASN A 324 -2.66 0.97 -20.24
C ASN A 324 -2.77 2.04 -21.33
N SER A 325 -2.90 1.62 -22.59
CA SER A 325 -2.80 2.47 -23.82
C SER A 325 -1.41 3.04 -24.14
N GLY A 326 -0.51 3.10 -23.15
CA GLY A 326 0.84 3.64 -23.33
C GLY A 326 1.67 2.78 -24.27
N THR A 327 2.17 3.40 -25.33
CA THR A 327 2.94 2.79 -26.41
C THR A 327 4.43 2.67 -26.07
N LYS A 328 5.14 1.84 -26.83
CA LYS A 328 6.61 1.75 -26.76
C LYS A 328 7.28 3.11 -27.00
N ALA A 329 6.76 3.90 -27.94
CA ALA A 329 7.31 5.20 -28.28
C ALA A 329 7.17 6.21 -27.13
N GLU A 330 6.01 6.25 -26.47
CA GLU A 330 5.79 7.11 -25.30
C GLU A 330 6.71 6.72 -24.12
N LEU A 331 6.89 5.42 -23.88
CA LEU A 331 7.83 4.95 -22.86
C LEU A 331 9.27 5.32 -23.20
N ALA A 332 9.71 5.13 -24.44
CA ALA A 332 11.04 5.49 -24.88
C ALA A 332 11.29 7.02 -24.78
N ALA A 333 10.28 7.83 -25.14
CA ALA A 333 10.32 9.28 -24.97
C ALA A 333 10.43 9.68 -23.49
N ARG A 334 9.68 9.00 -22.61
CA ARG A 334 9.78 9.22 -21.16
C ARG A 334 11.20 8.95 -20.64
N LEU A 335 11.81 7.83 -21.03
CA LEU A 335 13.16 7.45 -20.62
C LEU A 335 14.23 8.43 -21.16
N ALA A 336 14.08 8.90 -22.41
CA ALA A 336 14.94 9.95 -22.96
C ALA A 336 14.77 11.30 -22.23
N GLY A 337 13.55 11.60 -21.75
CA GLY A 337 13.28 12.72 -20.86
C GLY A 337 14.07 12.63 -19.55
N LEU A 338 14.16 11.42 -18.95
CA LEU A 338 15.00 11.20 -17.76
C LEU A 338 16.48 11.44 -18.03
N ALA A 339 16.98 10.98 -19.20
CA ALA A 339 18.36 11.22 -19.62
C ALA A 339 18.66 12.72 -19.74
N THR A 340 17.77 13.47 -20.37
CA THR A 340 17.87 14.93 -20.52
C THR A 340 17.84 15.64 -19.17
N ALA A 341 16.98 15.18 -18.25
CA ALA A 341 16.83 15.73 -16.91
C ALA A 341 17.91 15.24 -15.91
N LYS A 342 18.85 14.38 -16.33
CA LYS A 342 19.86 13.74 -15.49
C LYS A 342 19.28 13.03 -14.26
N ARG A 343 18.19 12.30 -14.48
CA ARG A 343 17.47 11.53 -13.45
C ARG A 343 17.70 10.04 -13.62
N GLN A 344 17.74 9.30 -12.53
CA GLN A 344 17.96 7.85 -12.52
C GLN A 344 16.80 7.10 -11.86
N LEU A 345 16.55 5.89 -12.35
CA LEU A 345 15.64 4.93 -11.74
C LEU A 345 16.28 4.33 -10.48
N GLY A 346 15.53 4.26 -9.39
CA GLY A 346 15.88 3.48 -8.21
C GLY A 346 15.76 1.97 -8.46
N ARG A 347 15.90 1.18 -7.39
CA ARG A 347 15.63 -0.25 -7.41
C ARG A 347 14.18 -0.52 -7.78
N MET A 348 13.94 -1.59 -8.56
CA MET A 348 12.58 -1.95 -8.95
C MET A 348 11.88 -2.64 -7.79
N MET A 349 10.72 -2.17 -7.39
CA MET A 349 9.81 -2.83 -6.46
C MET A 349 8.77 -3.63 -7.24
N VAL A 350 8.49 -4.87 -6.82
CA VAL A 350 7.36 -5.64 -7.34
C VAL A 350 6.06 -5.22 -6.65
N THR A 351 5.05 -4.90 -7.47
CA THR A 351 3.76 -4.37 -7.01
C THR A 351 2.61 -5.36 -7.22
N GLY A 352 2.78 -6.32 -8.11
CA GLY A 352 1.84 -7.42 -8.31
C GLY A 352 2.04 -8.18 -9.62
N CYS A 353 0.99 -8.90 -10.05
CA CYS A 353 0.94 -9.54 -11.36
C CYS A 353 -0.07 -8.85 -12.29
N ALA A 354 0.29 -8.68 -13.57
CA ALA A 354 -0.61 -8.15 -14.58
C ALA A 354 -1.38 -9.22 -15.37
N ASP A 355 -1.00 -10.49 -15.24
CA ASP A 355 -1.66 -11.60 -15.96
C ASP A 355 -3.02 -11.93 -15.33
N ASP A 356 -4.05 -12.12 -16.15
CA ASP A 356 -5.38 -12.55 -15.67
C ASP A 356 -5.40 -14.00 -15.21
N VAL A 357 -4.51 -14.82 -15.79
CA VAL A 357 -4.44 -16.27 -15.56
C VAL A 357 -2.98 -16.66 -15.40
N LEU A 358 -2.68 -17.29 -14.26
CA LEU A 358 -1.36 -17.83 -13.98
C LEU A 358 -1.26 -19.26 -14.50
N THR A 359 -0.22 -19.56 -15.26
CA THR A 359 0.09 -20.94 -15.67
C THR A 359 1.21 -21.48 -14.78
N GLY A 360 0.90 -22.46 -13.93
CA GLY A 360 1.89 -23.05 -13.01
C GLY A 360 2.46 -22.07 -11.96
N GLY A 361 1.69 -21.07 -11.54
CA GLY A 361 2.13 -20.03 -10.60
C GLY A 361 3.10 -18.99 -11.18
N LEU A 362 3.33 -19.03 -12.50
CA LEU A 362 4.17 -18.05 -13.20
C LEU A 362 3.37 -16.80 -13.52
N CYS A 363 3.83 -15.66 -13.01
CA CYS A 363 3.48 -14.34 -13.51
C CYS A 363 4.49 -13.94 -14.60
N LYS A 364 4.06 -13.95 -15.85
CA LYS A 364 4.87 -13.55 -17.01
C LYS A 364 5.05 -12.04 -17.09
N ARG A 365 4.07 -11.28 -16.59
CA ARG A 365 4.06 -9.81 -16.57
C ARG A 365 4.03 -9.30 -15.14
N VAL A 366 5.20 -9.24 -14.52
CA VAL A 366 5.36 -8.74 -13.15
C VAL A 366 5.21 -7.22 -13.16
N LEU A 367 4.25 -6.67 -12.41
CA LEU A 367 4.10 -5.23 -12.26
C LEU A 367 5.25 -4.71 -11.39
N VAL A 368 5.94 -3.68 -11.89
CA VAL A 368 7.12 -3.09 -11.26
C VAL A 368 6.97 -1.58 -11.11
N ALA A 369 7.63 -1.03 -10.11
CA ALA A 369 7.70 0.40 -9.90
C ALA A 369 9.09 0.83 -9.38
N ALA A 370 9.49 2.06 -9.65
CA ALA A 370 10.74 2.63 -9.15
C ALA A 370 10.56 4.13 -8.87
N ALA A 371 11.15 4.62 -7.78
CA ALA A 371 11.36 6.05 -7.62
C ALA A 371 12.34 6.55 -8.69
N VAL A 372 12.15 7.78 -9.18
CA VAL A 372 13.08 8.44 -10.10
C VAL A 372 13.68 9.62 -9.37
N SER A 373 15.00 9.61 -9.20
CA SER A 373 15.72 10.62 -8.42
C SER A 373 16.70 11.42 -9.28
N ASP A 374 16.97 12.65 -8.89
CA ASP A 374 18.06 13.43 -9.46
C ASP A 374 19.44 13.05 -8.87
N SER A 375 20.50 13.73 -9.30
CA SER A 375 21.87 13.50 -8.83
C SER A 375 22.10 13.79 -7.34
N THR A 376 21.17 14.47 -6.67
CA THR A 376 21.22 14.71 -5.21
C THR A 376 20.58 13.59 -4.40
N GLY A 377 19.93 12.62 -5.07
CA GLY A 377 19.15 11.57 -4.42
C GLY A 377 17.72 12.00 -4.07
N THR A 378 17.30 13.21 -4.45
CA THR A 378 15.94 13.70 -4.25
C THR A 378 15.01 13.03 -5.26
N VAL A 379 13.93 12.41 -4.78
CA VAL A 379 12.90 11.81 -5.66
C VAL A 379 12.15 12.92 -6.39
N GLN A 380 12.04 12.82 -7.71
CA GLN A 380 11.42 13.80 -8.59
C GLN A 380 10.12 13.30 -9.22
N GLU A 381 10.00 11.99 -9.45
CA GLU A 381 8.80 11.35 -9.98
C GLU A 381 8.82 9.84 -9.67
N TYR A 382 7.78 9.11 -10.08
CA TYR A 382 7.69 7.65 -9.94
C TYR A 382 7.43 6.99 -11.29
N PHE A 383 8.12 5.88 -11.50
CA PHE A 383 8.02 5.04 -12.69
C PHE A 383 7.21 3.78 -12.36
N THR A 384 6.28 3.41 -13.25
CA THR A 384 5.49 2.17 -13.12
C THR A 384 5.38 1.49 -14.47
N ASN A 385 5.56 0.18 -14.53
CA ASN A 385 5.37 -0.61 -15.74
C ASN A 385 5.15 -2.10 -15.42
N ALA A 386 5.26 -2.98 -16.42
CA ALA A 386 5.38 -4.42 -16.22
C ALA A 386 6.65 -4.95 -16.89
N ALA A 387 7.33 -5.86 -16.20
CA ALA A 387 8.54 -6.52 -16.64
C ALA A 387 8.30 -8.01 -16.87
N THR A 388 9.12 -8.59 -17.74
CA THR A 388 9.14 -10.03 -18.01
C THR A 388 10.56 -10.56 -17.96
N PHE A 389 10.71 -11.81 -17.53
CA PHE A 389 11.98 -12.52 -17.54
C PHE A 389 12.04 -13.47 -18.73
N THR A 390 13.04 -13.27 -19.59
CA THR A 390 13.30 -14.18 -20.72
C THR A 390 14.52 -15.02 -20.40
N LYS A 391 14.34 -16.34 -20.31
CA LYS A 391 15.46 -17.28 -20.10
C LYS A 391 16.36 -17.31 -21.34
N ALA A 392 17.67 -17.42 -21.14
CA ALA A 392 18.61 -17.58 -22.25
C ALA A 392 18.34 -18.89 -23.03
N PRO A 393 18.55 -18.91 -24.37
CA PRO A 393 18.42 -20.12 -25.17
C PRO A 393 19.32 -21.25 -24.64
N ALA A 394 18.83 -22.49 -24.72
CA ALA A 394 19.64 -23.67 -24.41
C ALA A 394 20.92 -23.69 -25.29
N PRO A 395 22.10 -24.08 -24.76
CA PRO A 395 22.31 -24.91 -23.56
C PRO A 395 22.50 -24.14 -22.23
N ALA A 396 22.05 -22.89 -22.11
CA ALA A 396 22.22 -22.12 -20.88
C ALA A 396 21.59 -22.79 -19.63
N THR A 397 22.44 -23.21 -18.69
CA THR A 397 22.05 -23.78 -17.38
C THR A 397 21.78 -22.72 -16.32
N THR A 398 22.23 -21.49 -16.54
CA THR A 398 21.95 -20.27 -15.77
C THR A 398 21.95 -19.08 -16.75
N GLY A 399 21.14 -18.05 -16.47
CA GLY A 399 21.07 -16.85 -17.30
C GLY A 399 19.72 -16.59 -17.97
N GLY A 400 19.43 -15.30 -18.10
CA GLY A 400 18.22 -14.73 -18.66
C GLY A 400 18.20 -13.23 -18.35
N THR A 401 17.32 -12.49 -19.01
CA THR A 401 17.29 -11.02 -18.90
C THR A 401 15.89 -10.55 -18.60
N TRP A 402 15.78 -9.61 -17.66
CA TRP A 402 14.58 -8.84 -17.45
C TRP A 402 14.44 -7.77 -18.53
N SER A 403 13.23 -7.52 -19.00
CA SER A 403 12.91 -6.44 -19.95
C SER A 403 11.53 -5.86 -19.63
N LEU A 404 11.31 -4.62 -20.01
CA LEU A 404 9.99 -4.01 -19.94
C LEU A 404 9.13 -4.55 -21.09
N ILE A 405 7.94 -5.04 -20.74
CA ILE A 405 6.99 -5.61 -21.71
C ILE A 405 5.65 -4.87 -21.74
N GLY A 406 5.33 -4.13 -20.67
CA GLY A 406 3.99 -3.57 -20.49
C GLY A 406 2.95 -4.62 -20.10
N ASN A 407 1.79 -4.17 -19.62
CA ASN A 407 0.76 -5.07 -19.09
C ASN A 407 -0.17 -5.66 -20.18
N ALA A 408 0.11 -5.40 -21.47
CA ALA A 408 -0.73 -5.75 -22.63
C ALA A 408 -2.14 -5.14 -22.61
N ARG A 409 -2.38 -4.16 -21.73
CA ARG A 409 -3.70 -3.55 -21.59
C ARG A 409 -3.79 -2.35 -22.52
N LYS A 410 -4.84 -2.30 -23.35
CA LYS A 410 -5.13 -1.17 -24.25
C LYS A 410 -5.88 -0.03 -23.55
N VAL A 411 -6.53 -0.31 -22.43
CA VAL A 411 -7.19 0.68 -21.58
C VAL A 411 -6.93 0.34 -20.10
N ASP A 412 -6.82 1.37 -19.28
CA ASP A 412 -6.84 1.23 -17.82
C ASP A 412 -8.27 1.01 -17.33
N ALA A 413 -8.44 0.11 -16.36
CA ALA A 413 -9.73 -0.19 -15.74
C ALA A 413 -9.54 -0.52 -14.26
N LYS A 414 -10.14 0.26 -13.36
CA LYS A 414 -9.97 0.14 -11.91
C LYS A 414 -11.25 0.44 -11.16
N ILE A 415 -11.30 -0.06 -9.93
CA ILE A 415 -12.38 0.21 -8.98
C ILE A 415 -11.81 0.58 -7.62
N TYR A 416 -12.52 1.44 -6.91
CA TYR A 416 -12.09 1.94 -5.61
C TYR A 416 -13.27 2.07 -4.65
N PRO A 417 -13.10 1.70 -3.37
CA PRO A 417 -13.99 2.18 -2.33
C PRO A 417 -13.91 3.70 -2.29
N VAL A 418 -15.06 4.37 -2.24
CA VAL A 418 -15.12 5.83 -2.18
C VAL A 418 -15.98 6.29 -1.03
N SER A 419 -15.59 7.39 -0.40
CA SER A 419 -16.39 8.12 0.56
C SER A 419 -16.37 9.59 0.22
N VAL A 420 -17.47 10.29 0.47
CA VAL A 420 -17.61 11.70 0.11
C VAL A 420 -18.26 12.48 1.24
N GLN A 421 -17.66 13.62 1.59
CA GLN A 421 -18.13 14.56 2.59
C GLN A 421 -18.39 15.92 1.95
N ALA A 422 -19.57 16.48 2.16
CA ALA A 422 -19.92 17.82 1.74
C ALA A 422 -19.69 18.84 2.86
N LEU A 423 -19.07 19.96 2.50
CA LEU A 423 -18.67 21.06 3.35
C LEU A 423 -19.20 22.39 2.78
N ALA A 424 -19.57 23.30 3.67
CA ALA A 424 -19.84 24.69 3.34
C ALA A 424 -18.52 25.48 3.16
N ALA A 425 -18.64 26.74 2.76
CA ALA A 425 -17.50 27.61 2.44
C ALA A 425 -16.57 27.86 3.64
N ASP A 426 -17.07 27.70 4.85
CA ASP A 426 -16.38 27.87 6.13
C ASP A 426 -15.83 26.55 6.70
N ALA A 427 -15.83 25.48 5.89
CA ALA A 427 -15.49 24.12 6.28
C ALA A 427 -16.44 23.46 7.29
N ALA A 428 -17.59 24.08 7.60
CA ALA A 428 -18.64 23.41 8.36
C ALA A 428 -19.28 22.30 7.53
N LEU A 429 -19.80 21.26 8.19
CA LEU A 429 -20.52 20.19 7.48
C LEU A 429 -21.78 20.76 6.82
N ALA A 430 -21.93 20.51 5.53
CA ALA A 430 -23.16 20.83 4.84
C ALA A 430 -24.29 19.94 5.39
N PRO A 431 -25.51 20.49 5.63
CA PRO A 431 -26.63 19.68 6.09
C PRO A 431 -26.95 18.60 5.06
N ALA A 432 -27.33 17.42 5.55
CA ALA A 432 -27.93 16.41 4.67
C ALA A 432 -29.24 16.99 4.11
N SER A 433 -29.38 17.05 2.79
CA SER A 433 -30.64 17.46 2.15
C SER A 433 -31.52 16.23 1.89
N ALA A 434 -32.85 16.40 1.86
CA ALA A 434 -33.77 15.30 1.52
C ALA A 434 -33.55 14.71 0.11
N ALA A 435 -32.83 15.42 -0.77
CA ALA A 435 -32.49 15.01 -2.13
C ALA A 435 -31.06 14.43 -2.28
N SER A 436 -30.25 14.46 -1.22
CA SER A 436 -28.88 13.90 -1.17
C SER A 436 -28.82 12.80 -0.13
N ALA A 437 -28.00 11.76 -0.36
CA ALA A 437 -27.71 10.76 0.66
C ALA A 437 -27.14 11.35 1.95
N ALA A 438 -26.93 10.48 2.95
CA ALA A 438 -26.18 10.79 4.16
C ALA A 438 -24.90 11.60 3.86
N ASN A 439 -24.52 12.49 4.77
CA ASN A 439 -23.25 13.22 4.70
C ASN A 439 -22.41 12.89 5.94
N PRO A 440 -21.31 12.14 5.82
CA PRO A 440 -20.74 11.60 4.57
C PRO A 440 -21.54 10.42 3.99
N TRP A 441 -21.32 10.12 2.71
CA TRP A 441 -21.79 8.87 2.07
C TRP A 441 -20.63 8.02 1.59
N VAL A 442 -20.89 6.72 1.40
CA VAL A 442 -19.92 5.74 0.92
C VAL A 442 -20.43 5.00 -0.32
N GLY A 443 -19.50 4.42 -1.09
CA GLY A 443 -19.82 3.78 -2.36
C GLY A 443 -18.61 3.17 -3.06
N ILE A 444 -18.76 2.96 -4.37
CA ILE A 444 -17.71 2.40 -5.23
C ILE A 444 -17.53 3.29 -6.45
N GLN A 445 -16.30 3.72 -6.70
CA GLN A 445 -15.93 4.45 -7.91
C GLN A 445 -15.44 3.49 -8.99
N LEU A 446 -15.94 3.67 -10.20
CA LEU A 446 -15.59 2.93 -11.41
C LEU A 446 -14.77 3.83 -12.33
N GLU A 447 -13.57 3.38 -12.71
CA GLU A 447 -12.72 4.09 -13.65
C GLU A 447 -12.41 3.17 -14.83
N VAL A 448 -13.00 3.45 -15.99
CA VAL A 448 -12.64 2.83 -17.27
C VAL A 448 -12.12 3.92 -18.17
N GLN A 449 -10.88 3.81 -18.63
CA GLN A 449 -10.22 4.83 -19.44
C GLN A 449 -10.98 5.03 -20.74
N SER A 450 -11.29 6.29 -21.06
CA SER A 450 -12.06 6.63 -22.25
C SER A 450 -11.21 7.27 -23.35
N ARG A 451 -10.06 7.86 -23.00
CA ARG A 451 -9.15 8.57 -23.90
C ARG A 451 -7.70 8.49 -23.46
N THR A 452 -6.76 8.78 -24.35
CA THR A 452 -5.33 8.85 -24.03
C THR A 452 -5.02 10.05 -23.12
N ALA A 453 -3.91 9.96 -22.37
CA ALA A 453 -3.44 11.02 -21.48
C ALA A 453 -2.53 12.05 -22.18
N ALA A 454 -2.49 12.06 -23.50
CA ALA A 454 -1.64 12.95 -24.29
C ALA A 454 -2.16 14.41 -24.28
N ALA A 455 -1.28 15.36 -24.62
CA ALA A 455 -1.63 16.79 -24.74
C ALA A 455 -2.81 17.03 -25.70
N THR A 456 -2.95 16.17 -26.71
CA THR A 456 -4.15 16.07 -27.56
C THR A 456 -4.80 14.70 -27.30
N PRO A 457 -5.80 14.62 -26.41
CA PRO A 457 -6.42 13.36 -26.06
C PRO A 457 -7.14 12.73 -27.26
N VAL A 458 -6.91 11.44 -27.47
CA VAL A 458 -7.60 10.64 -28.49
C VAL A 458 -8.62 9.75 -27.79
N GLN A 459 -9.87 9.78 -28.24
CA GLN A 459 -10.92 8.90 -27.72
C GLN A 459 -10.57 7.43 -28.02
N LEU A 460 -10.59 6.59 -26.98
CA LEU A 460 -10.33 5.16 -27.02
C LEU A 460 -11.62 4.35 -27.05
N LEU A 461 -12.63 4.76 -26.27
CA LEU A 461 -13.89 4.04 -26.11
C LEU A 461 -15.08 4.99 -26.30
N SER A 462 -16.17 4.47 -26.88
CA SER A 462 -17.48 5.15 -26.92
C SER A 462 -18.43 4.62 -25.84
N THR A 463 -18.31 3.33 -25.50
CA THR A 463 -19.17 2.63 -24.54
C THR A 463 -18.36 1.57 -23.80
N ALA A 464 -18.79 1.24 -22.58
CA ALA A 464 -18.33 0.08 -21.83
C ALA A 464 -19.44 -0.40 -20.89
N ASN A 465 -19.37 -1.64 -20.42
CA ASN A 465 -20.23 -2.16 -19.36
C ASN A 465 -19.37 -2.68 -18.23
N VAL A 466 -19.78 -2.44 -16.98
CA VAL A 466 -19.14 -3.04 -15.80
C VAL A 466 -20.12 -3.96 -15.11
N GLN A 467 -19.85 -5.26 -15.16
CA GLN A 467 -20.59 -6.28 -14.42
C GLN A 467 -20.10 -6.33 -12.98
N MET A 468 -21.04 -6.26 -12.04
CA MET A 468 -20.84 -6.35 -10.59
C MET A 468 -20.81 -7.82 -10.13
N PRO A 469 -20.30 -8.11 -8.92
CA PRO A 469 -20.30 -9.47 -8.36
C PRO A 469 -21.68 -10.16 -8.36
N SER A 470 -22.75 -9.43 -8.07
CA SER A 470 -24.14 -9.91 -8.15
C SER A 470 -24.64 -10.24 -9.56
N GLY A 471 -23.88 -9.88 -10.60
CA GLY A 471 -24.25 -10.06 -12.01
C GLY A 471 -24.95 -8.86 -12.64
N TYR A 472 -25.33 -7.84 -11.84
CA TYR A 472 -25.88 -6.60 -12.38
C TYR A 472 -24.83 -5.86 -13.22
N SER A 473 -25.26 -5.17 -14.30
CA SER A 473 -24.35 -4.45 -15.21
C SER A 473 -24.62 -2.95 -15.20
N ILE A 474 -23.55 -2.18 -15.06
CA ILE A 474 -23.55 -0.72 -15.12
C ILE A 474 -23.09 -0.28 -16.50
N GLY A 475 -23.96 0.45 -17.20
CA GLY A 475 -23.64 1.06 -18.48
C GLY A 475 -22.74 2.27 -18.32
N LEU A 476 -21.70 2.36 -19.16
CA LEU A 476 -20.81 3.50 -19.24
C LEU A 476 -20.79 4.08 -20.66
N SER A 477 -20.70 5.41 -20.76
CA SER A 477 -20.66 6.14 -22.03
C SER A 477 -19.55 7.19 -22.03
N TYR A 478 -19.03 7.50 -23.22
CA TYR A 478 -18.05 8.56 -23.38
C TYR A 478 -18.68 9.93 -23.07
N CYS A 479 -18.03 10.69 -22.20
CA CYS A 479 -18.49 12.00 -21.74
C CYS A 479 -17.38 13.06 -21.82
N ASN A 480 -16.40 12.88 -22.72
CA ASN A 480 -15.25 13.77 -22.89
C ASN A 480 -14.40 13.98 -21.62
N ARG A 481 -14.32 12.96 -20.76
CA ARG A 481 -13.48 12.92 -19.54
C ARG A 481 -12.41 11.83 -19.67
N PRO A 482 -11.31 11.86 -18.90
CA PRO A 482 -10.29 10.79 -18.94
C PRO A 482 -10.85 9.38 -18.72
N PHE A 483 -11.91 9.29 -17.91
CA PHE A 483 -12.67 8.06 -17.64
C PHE A 483 -14.10 8.19 -18.15
N MET A 484 -14.72 7.05 -18.45
CA MET A 484 -16.10 6.94 -18.89
C MET A 484 -17.08 7.39 -17.79
N CYS A 485 -18.24 7.91 -18.17
CA CYS A 485 -19.30 8.28 -17.22
C CYS A 485 -20.37 7.18 -17.12
N ILE A 486 -20.94 7.00 -15.93
CA ILE A 486 -22.12 6.17 -15.70
C ILE A 486 -23.28 6.70 -16.53
N SER A 487 -23.95 5.80 -17.23
CA SER A 487 -25.07 6.11 -18.11
C SER A 487 -26.24 5.17 -17.84
N SER A 488 -27.45 5.73 -17.75
CA SER A 488 -28.69 4.95 -17.70
C SER A 488 -29.03 4.28 -19.04
N THR A 489 -28.36 4.66 -20.13
CA THR A 489 -28.50 4.06 -21.47
C THR A 489 -27.10 3.80 -22.04
N PRO A 490 -26.57 2.56 -21.94
CA PRO A 490 -25.23 2.22 -22.43
C PRO A 490 -25.02 2.67 -23.88
N GLY A 491 -23.92 3.37 -24.15
CA GLY A 491 -23.58 3.86 -25.49
C GLY A 491 -24.35 5.08 -25.98
N SER A 492 -25.10 5.75 -25.10
CA SER A 492 -25.63 7.08 -25.38
C SER A 492 -24.51 8.04 -25.77
N ALA A 493 -24.64 8.67 -26.94
CA ALA A 493 -23.73 9.72 -27.42
C ALA A 493 -23.94 11.08 -26.71
N THR A 494 -24.93 11.18 -25.80
CA THR A 494 -25.41 12.44 -25.22
C THR A 494 -25.19 12.54 -23.70
N VAL A 495 -24.28 11.75 -23.12
CA VAL A 495 -23.97 11.88 -21.68
C VAL A 495 -23.07 13.10 -21.47
N ALA A 496 -23.69 14.22 -21.10
CA ALA A 496 -22.97 15.41 -20.66
C ALA A 496 -22.38 15.15 -19.26
N PRO A 497 -21.06 15.35 -19.05
CA PRO A 497 -20.47 15.18 -17.73
C PRO A 497 -21.00 16.25 -16.77
N THR A 498 -21.38 15.86 -15.56
CA THR A 498 -21.78 16.83 -14.55
C THR A 498 -20.58 17.47 -13.84
N GLY A 499 -19.42 16.81 -13.90
CA GLY A 499 -18.22 17.16 -13.13
C GLY A 499 -18.29 16.68 -11.67
N ASP A 500 -19.41 16.09 -11.25
CA ASP A 500 -19.57 15.47 -9.94
C ASP A 500 -18.84 14.12 -9.90
N ILE A 501 -18.58 13.61 -8.69
CA ILE A 501 -18.05 12.26 -8.51
C ILE A 501 -19.10 11.20 -8.90
N ALA A 502 -20.40 11.53 -8.80
CA ALA A 502 -21.52 10.69 -9.23
C ALA A 502 -21.47 10.29 -10.72
N ASP A 503 -20.75 11.05 -11.56
CA ASP A 503 -20.46 10.65 -12.94
C ASP A 503 -19.72 9.29 -13.02
N SER A 504 -19.03 8.88 -11.95
CA SER A 504 -18.17 7.70 -11.91
C SER A 504 -18.34 6.85 -10.66
N ALA A 505 -19.21 7.24 -9.72
CA ALA A 505 -19.36 6.57 -8.43
C ALA A 505 -20.80 6.09 -8.21
N LEU A 506 -20.90 4.83 -7.76
CA LEU A 506 -22.12 4.22 -7.26
C LEU A 506 -22.21 4.51 -5.77
N GLN A 507 -23.26 5.22 -5.36
CA GLN A 507 -23.54 5.52 -3.97
C GLN A 507 -24.38 4.40 -3.33
N GLN A 508 -24.19 4.14 -2.04
CA GLN A 508 -24.92 3.08 -1.33
C GLN A 508 -26.42 3.35 -1.13
N SER A 509 -26.90 4.60 -1.25
CA SER A 509 -28.28 4.95 -0.86
C SER A 509 -29.32 4.91 -1.98
N ALA A 510 -30.50 4.42 -1.56
CA ALA A 510 -31.85 4.38 -2.16
C ALA A 510 -32.25 3.17 -3.02
N LEU A 511 -31.40 2.62 -3.90
CA LEU A 511 -31.83 1.55 -4.83
C LEU A 511 -31.30 0.14 -4.52
N GLY A 512 -30.54 -0.05 -3.43
CA GLY A 512 -30.08 -1.37 -3.00
C GLY A 512 -29.06 -2.05 -3.93
N TRP A 513 -28.41 -1.31 -4.83
CA TRP A 513 -27.50 -1.88 -5.83
C TRP A 513 -26.15 -2.35 -5.25
N LEU A 514 -25.68 -1.74 -4.16
CA LEU A 514 -24.45 -2.15 -3.49
C LEU A 514 -24.77 -3.07 -2.31
N GLY A 515 -24.69 -4.38 -2.55
CA GLY A 515 -24.88 -5.40 -1.53
C GLY A 515 -23.60 -5.72 -0.75
N GLY A 516 -23.71 -6.72 0.12
CA GLY A 516 -22.57 -7.22 0.90
C GLY A 516 -21.48 -7.87 0.04
N ALA A 517 -21.80 -8.34 -1.17
CA ALA A 517 -20.83 -8.97 -2.07
C ALA A 517 -19.99 -7.92 -2.82
N GLU A 518 -20.61 -6.80 -3.20
CA GLU A 518 -19.99 -5.67 -3.89
C GLU A 518 -18.98 -4.92 -3.02
N SER A 519 -19.30 -4.80 -1.73
CA SER A 519 -18.57 -3.96 -0.78
C SER A 519 -17.38 -4.64 -0.13
N GLN A 520 -17.11 -5.91 -0.45
CA GLN A 520 -16.02 -6.68 0.14
C GLN A 520 -14.72 -6.52 -0.64
N ARG A 521 -13.61 -6.46 0.09
CA ARG A 521 -12.28 -6.58 -0.49
C ARG A 521 -12.19 -7.83 -1.36
N GLY A 522 -11.61 -7.66 -2.55
CA GLY A 522 -11.48 -8.74 -3.52
C GLY A 522 -12.75 -9.03 -4.32
N ALA A 523 -13.83 -8.27 -4.12
CA ALA A 523 -15.00 -8.32 -4.97
C ALA A 523 -14.59 -8.11 -6.45
N LYS A 524 -14.99 -9.05 -7.31
CA LYS A 524 -14.63 -9.07 -8.72
C LYS A 524 -15.68 -8.34 -9.55
N TYR A 525 -15.23 -7.32 -10.27
CA TYR A 525 -15.98 -6.60 -11.28
C TYR A 525 -15.40 -6.94 -12.65
N VAL A 526 -16.22 -6.94 -13.69
CA VAL A 526 -15.77 -7.23 -15.05
C VAL A 526 -16.16 -6.09 -15.98
N ALA A 527 -15.18 -5.34 -16.46
CA ALA A 527 -15.37 -4.35 -17.52
C ALA A 527 -15.35 -5.05 -18.88
N SER A 528 -16.34 -4.77 -19.72
CA SER A 528 -16.48 -5.29 -21.09
C SER A 528 -16.62 -4.13 -22.06
N TYR A 529 -15.79 -4.09 -23.10
CA TYR A 529 -15.74 -3.00 -24.07
C TYR A 529 -15.20 -3.48 -25.42
N THR A 530 -15.38 -2.66 -26.45
CA THR A 530 -14.79 -2.90 -27.78
C THR A 530 -13.79 -1.79 -28.10
N ILE A 531 -12.55 -2.16 -28.42
CA ILE A 531 -11.49 -1.23 -28.80
C ILE A 531 -10.85 -1.68 -30.11
N ALA A 532 -10.74 -0.76 -31.07
CA ALA A 532 -10.25 -1.04 -32.43
C ALA A 532 -10.92 -2.29 -33.06
N GLY A 533 -12.24 -2.42 -32.92
CA GLY A 533 -13.02 -3.55 -33.44
C GLY A 533 -12.88 -4.88 -32.69
N THR A 534 -12.07 -4.93 -31.62
CA THR A 534 -11.87 -6.14 -30.81
C THR A 534 -12.62 -6.02 -29.48
N ALA A 535 -13.50 -7.00 -29.19
CA ALA A 535 -14.13 -7.10 -27.88
C ALA A 535 -13.13 -7.60 -26.83
N GLU A 536 -13.06 -6.94 -25.69
CA GLU A 536 -12.19 -7.30 -24.57
C GLU A 536 -12.96 -7.26 -23.25
N THR A 537 -12.55 -8.12 -22.32
CA THR A 537 -13.02 -8.12 -20.93
C THR A 537 -11.85 -7.92 -19.99
N ARG A 538 -12.12 -7.30 -18.83
CA ARG A 538 -11.13 -7.03 -17.79
C ARG A 538 -11.71 -7.23 -16.41
N ALA A 539 -11.07 -8.10 -15.64
CA ALA A 539 -11.36 -8.23 -14.23
C ALA A 539 -10.75 -7.04 -13.47
N MET A 540 -11.53 -6.45 -12.57
CA MET A 540 -11.11 -5.44 -11.61
C MET A 540 -11.47 -5.96 -10.22
N PHE A 541 -10.58 -5.81 -9.24
CA PHE A 541 -10.79 -6.32 -7.90
C PHE A 541 -10.79 -5.17 -6.90
N LEU A 542 -11.77 -5.17 -5.99
CA LEU A 542 -11.90 -4.10 -5.02
C LEU A 542 -10.71 -4.18 -4.04
N PRO A 543 -9.88 -3.13 -3.92
CA PRO A 543 -8.63 -3.23 -3.18
C PRO A 543 -8.83 -3.30 -1.66
N ALA A 544 -9.94 -2.78 -1.15
CA ALA A 544 -10.31 -2.78 0.27
C ALA A 544 -11.82 -2.86 0.44
N ASP A 545 -12.30 -3.16 1.65
CA ASP A 545 -13.72 -3.09 1.95
C ASP A 545 -14.24 -1.66 1.80
N VAL A 546 -15.50 -1.51 1.37
CA VAL A 546 -16.22 -0.24 1.51
C VAL A 546 -16.50 -0.06 3.00
N PRO A 547 -15.99 1.02 3.63
CA PRO A 547 -16.18 1.24 5.05
C PRO A 547 -17.67 1.47 5.36
N ALA A 548 -18.15 0.93 6.49
CA ALA A 548 -19.51 1.17 6.97
C ALA A 548 -19.72 2.62 7.43
N ASP A 549 -18.66 3.25 7.94
CA ASP A 549 -18.56 4.69 8.22
C ASP A 549 -17.11 5.13 7.98
N SER A 550 -16.95 6.33 7.44
CA SER A 550 -15.66 6.96 7.20
C SER A 550 -15.47 8.06 8.24
N GLY A 551 -14.55 7.84 9.18
CA GLY A 551 -14.19 8.83 10.18
C GLY A 551 -13.87 10.18 9.54
N ARG A 552 -14.50 11.26 10.01
CA ARG A 552 -14.45 12.59 9.39
C ARG A 552 -13.02 13.14 9.23
N SER A 553 -12.10 12.76 10.11
CA SER A 553 -10.69 13.16 10.05
C SER A 553 -9.93 12.63 8.83
N ARG A 554 -10.47 11.62 8.15
CA ARG A 554 -9.88 11.04 6.93
C ARG A 554 -10.13 11.89 5.69
N PHE A 555 -11.15 12.73 5.70
CA PHE A 555 -11.49 13.58 4.56
C PHE A 555 -10.51 14.76 4.47
N PRO A 556 -9.95 15.07 3.28
CA PRO A 556 -9.01 16.15 3.12
C PRO A 556 -9.62 17.51 3.44
N THR A 557 -8.97 18.29 4.29
CA THR A 557 -9.42 19.65 4.66
C THR A 557 -8.37 20.69 4.35
N LEU A 558 -8.82 21.90 4.00
CA LEU A 558 -7.95 23.06 3.76
C LEU A 558 -7.62 23.79 5.06
N ASP A 559 -6.37 24.22 5.18
CA ASP A 559 -5.88 25.07 6.26
C ASP A 559 -6.38 26.51 6.07
N GLY A 560 -6.65 27.20 7.18
CA GLY A 560 -7.01 28.62 7.20
C GLY A 560 -8.46 28.93 6.79
N ILE A 561 -9.28 27.92 6.48
CA ILE A 561 -10.71 28.09 6.18
C ILE A 561 -11.52 28.07 7.47
N SER A 562 -12.37 29.07 7.65
CA SER A 562 -13.25 29.20 8.82
C SER A 562 -14.44 30.11 8.50
N SER A 563 -15.33 30.33 9.48
CA SER A 563 -16.44 31.27 9.33
C SER A 563 -16.00 32.72 9.15
N SER A 564 -14.80 33.09 9.65
CA SER A 564 -14.21 34.43 9.48
C SER A 564 -13.37 34.55 8.20
N GLN A 565 -12.95 33.41 7.62
CA GLN A 565 -12.20 33.33 6.37
C GLN A 565 -12.80 32.24 5.46
N PRO A 566 -14.04 32.44 4.96
CA PRO A 566 -14.68 31.46 4.09
C PRO A 566 -14.01 31.43 2.71
N LEU A 567 -14.07 30.28 2.06
CA LEU A 567 -13.60 30.12 0.69
C LEU A 567 -14.59 30.80 -0.27
N LYS A 568 -14.16 31.89 -0.92
CA LYS A 568 -15.00 32.71 -1.80
C LYS A 568 -14.90 32.27 -3.25
N ALA A 569 -16.01 32.30 -3.98
CA ALA A 569 -16.05 31.99 -5.40
C ALA A 569 -15.18 32.96 -6.23
N SER A 570 -15.08 34.22 -5.80
CA SER A 570 -14.22 35.25 -6.40
C SER A 570 -12.74 34.88 -6.42
N ALA A 571 -12.28 34.04 -5.48
CA ALA A 571 -10.88 33.61 -5.39
C ALA A 571 -10.45 32.75 -6.59
N LEU A 572 -11.40 32.15 -7.32
CA LEU A 572 -11.12 31.35 -8.52
C LEU A 572 -10.68 32.19 -9.73
N ARG A 573 -10.80 33.52 -9.70
CA ARG A 573 -10.35 34.39 -10.82
C ARG A 573 -8.84 34.60 -10.87
N GLN A 574 -8.15 34.30 -9.78
CA GLN A 574 -6.71 34.44 -9.64
C GLN A 574 -6.11 33.11 -9.19
N ASP A 575 -4.79 33.03 -9.16
CA ASP A 575 -4.11 31.84 -8.65
C ASP A 575 -4.49 31.62 -7.18
N LEU A 576 -5.08 30.46 -6.90
CA LEU A 576 -5.55 30.08 -5.57
C LEU A 576 -4.62 29.01 -4.99
N VAL A 577 -3.92 29.36 -3.91
CA VAL A 577 -3.08 28.41 -3.17
C VAL A 577 -3.92 27.66 -2.16
N LEU A 578 -4.06 26.36 -2.37
CA LEU A 578 -4.66 25.43 -1.43
C LEU A 578 -3.57 24.87 -0.51
N ASN A 579 -3.74 25.01 0.80
CA ASN A 579 -2.88 24.40 1.81
C ASN A 579 -3.66 23.36 2.59
N TYR A 580 -3.06 22.19 2.83
CA TYR A 580 -3.66 21.06 3.54
C TYR A 580 -2.61 20.33 4.41
N ALA A 581 -1.61 21.08 4.89
CA ALA A 581 -0.50 20.55 5.67
C ALA A 581 -0.97 19.95 7.00
N THR A 582 -1.94 20.58 7.68
CA THR A 582 -2.47 20.06 8.95
C THR A 582 -3.12 18.70 8.75
N TRP A 583 -3.97 18.58 7.72
CA TRP A 583 -4.63 17.31 7.39
C TRP A 583 -3.63 16.23 6.98
N ALA A 584 -2.66 16.56 6.13
CA ALA A 584 -1.65 15.62 5.66
C ALA A 584 -0.76 15.11 6.81
N SER A 585 -0.37 15.99 7.73
CA SER A 585 0.40 15.61 8.93
C SER A 585 -0.39 14.70 9.87
N ALA A 586 -1.72 14.87 9.95
CA ALA A 586 -2.58 14.04 10.78
C ALA A 586 -2.91 12.68 10.13
N ASN A 587 -2.77 12.57 8.80
CA ASN A 587 -3.06 11.36 8.02
C ASN A 587 -1.84 10.93 7.19
N PRO A 588 -0.74 10.49 7.83
CA PRO A 588 0.51 10.14 7.13
C PRO A 588 0.38 8.93 6.19
N ASP A 589 -0.69 8.13 6.31
CA ASP A 589 -1.02 7.01 5.43
C ASP A 589 -1.89 7.43 4.23
N MET A 590 -2.14 8.73 4.04
CA MET A 590 -2.96 9.28 2.97
C MET A 590 -2.19 10.29 2.13
N ARG A 591 -2.61 10.45 0.87
CA ARG A 591 -2.15 11.52 -0.01
C ARG A 591 -3.31 12.12 -0.80
N LEU A 592 -3.19 13.40 -1.16
CA LEU A 592 -4.07 14.02 -2.13
C LEU A 592 -3.75 13.47 -3.53
N ILE A 593 -4.77 13.08 -4.29
CA ILE A 593 -4.66 12.49 -5.64
C ILE A 593 -5.36 13.31 -6.73
N SER A 594 -6.26 14.21 -6.35
CA SER A 594 -6.97 15.07 -7.31
C SER A 594 -7.49 16.32 -6.62
N VAL A 595 -7.50 17.44 -7.34
CA VAL A 595 -8.31 18.61 -7.01
C VAL A 595 -9.16 18.96 -8.23
N ARG A 596 -10.45 19.20 -8.04
CA ARG A 596 -11.34 19.66 -9.10
C ARG A 596 -12.01 20.95 -8.71
N THR A 597 -11.98 21.93 -9.61
CA THR A 597 -12.89 23.07 -9.57
C THR A 597 -14.10 22.76 -10.42
N ARG A 598 -15.31 23.05 -9.93
CA ARG A 598 -16.56 22.84 -10.65
C ARG A 598 -17.46 24.07 -10.53
N LEU A 599 -18.06 24.48 -11.64
CA LEU A 599 -18.98 25.61 -11.74
C LEU A 599 -20.29 25.14 -12.39
N THR A 600 -21.40 25.34 -11.68
CA THR A 600 -22.75 24.91 -12.10
C THR A 600 -23.73 26.08 -12.14
N GLY A 601 -24.72 26.01 -13.05
CA GLY A 601 -25.72 27.09 -13.27
C GLY A 601 -25.71 27.68 -14.68
N GLY A 602 -24.78 27.28 -15.55
CA GLY A 602 -24.79 27.57 -16.99
C GLY A 602 -25.34 26.39 -17.82
N ILE A 603 -25.39 26.53 -19.15
CA ILE A 603 -25.88 25.48 -20.07
C ILE A 603 -25.02 24.21 -20.00
N ILE A 604 -23.71 24.37 -19.77
CA ILE A 604 -22.74 23.27 -19.60
C ILE A 604 -21.92 23.53 -18.32
N PRO A 605 -21.80 22.54 -17.41
CA PRO A 605 -20.90 22.66 -16.26
C PRO A 605 -19.45 22.86 -16.71
N LEU A 606 -18.78 23.88 -16.16
CA LEU A 606 -17.35 24.07 -16.35
C LEU A 606 -16.62 23.39 -15.19
N PHE A 607 -15.62 22.56 -15.49
CA PHE A 607 -14.76 22.00 -14.45
C PHE A 607 -13.33 21.84 -14.96
N THR A 608 -12.39 21.96 -14.03
CA THR A 608 -10.94 21.80 -14.28
C THR A 608 -10.37 20.87 -13.24
N ASP A 609 -9.66 19.84 -13.70
CA ASP A 609 -8.95 18.89 -12.85
C ASP A 609 -7.48 19.30 -12.73
N ALA A 610 -6.95 19.30 -11.51
CA ALA A 610 -5.55 19.44 -11.20
C ALA A 610 -5.08 18.16 -10.48
N THR A 611 -3.96 17.59 -10.93
CA THR A 611 -3.34 16.45 -10.27
C THR A 611 -2.24 16.94 -9.33
N PRO A 612 -2.34 16.67 -8.01
CA PRO A 612 -1.25 16.94 -7.09
C PRO A 612 0.04 16.28 -7.56
N PRO A 613 1.18 16.99 -7.53
CA PRO A 613 2.44 16.44 -7.99
C PRO A 613 2.91 15.29 -7.09
N LEU A 614 3.71 14.41 -7.67
CA LEU A 614 4.47 13.40 -6.94
C LEU A 614 5.97 13.72 -7.06
N PRO A 615 6.75 13.68 -5.97
CA PRO A 615 6.38 13.36 -4.58
C PRO A 615 5.29 14.28 -3.97
N PRO A 616 4.44 13.74 -3.06
CA PRO A 616 3.34 14.50 -2.48
C PRO A 616 3.82 15.80 -1.84
N LYS A 617 3.14 16.91 -2.18
CA LYS A 617 3.28 18.19 -1.49
C LYS A 617 2.09 18.41 -0.56
N THR A 618 2.19 19.39 0.33
CA THR A 618 1.09 19.82 1.21
C THR A 618 0.40 21.10 0.74
N THR A 619 0.82 21.62 -0.42
CA THR A 619 0.23 22.78 -1.08
C THR A 619 0.00 22.51 -2.56
N LEU A 620 -1.01 23.16 -3.14
CA LEU A 620 -1.30 23.12 -4.57
C LEU A 620 -1.83 24.47 -5.02
N THR A 621 -1.24 25.05 -6.07
CA THR A 621 -1.77 26.25 -6.72
C THR A 621 -2.71 25.87 -7.84
N LEU A 622 -3.96 26.33 -7.77
CA LEU A 622 -4.90 26.28 -8.87
C LEU A 622 -4.74 27.55 -9.71
N ALA A 623 -4.61 27.39 -11.02
CA ALA A 623 -4.54 28.52 -11.94
C ALA A 623 -5.86 29.31 -11.95
N GLY A 624 -5.76 30.64 -12.02
CA GLY A 624 -6.92 31.50 -12.15
C GLY A 624 -7.76 31.19 -13.39
N LEU A 625 -9.08 31.26 -13.23
CA LEU A 625 -10.07 31.06 -14.29
C LEU A 625 -10.60 32.39 -14.81
N SER A 626 -10.78 32.49 -16.12
CA SER A 626 -11.47 33.63 -16.74
C SER A 626 -12.98 33.51 -16.52
N LEU A 627 -13.50 34.10 -15.43
CA LEU A 627 -14.90 34.02 -15.02
C LEU A 627 -15.62 35.39 -15.09
N PRO A 628 -16.93 35.42 -15.39
CA PRO A 628 -17.71 36.67 -15.44
C PRO A 628 -17.82 37.33 -14.06
N THR A 629 -18.15 38.63 -14.05
CA THR A 629 -18.39 39.41 -12.83
C THR A 629 -19.76 40.11 -12.93
N PRO A 630 -20.71 39.87 -12.01
CA PRO A 630 -20.61 38.94 -10.87
C PRO A 630 -20.69 37.46 -11.31
N LEU A 631 -20.13 36.57 -10.48
CA LEU A 631 -20.26 35.13 -10.69
C LEU A 631 -21.60 34.65 -10.13
N THR A 632 -22.56 34.36 -11.02
CA THR A 632 -23.90 33.86 -10.67
C THR A 632 -23.98 32.33 -10.57
N MET A 633 -22.89 31.64 -10.90
CA MET A 633 -22.78 30.18 -10.86
C MET A 633 -22.43 29.70 -9.46
N THR A 634 -22.89 28.51 -9.10
CA THR A 634 -22.42 27.82 -7.90
C THR A 634 -21.00 27.30 -8.17
N ALA A 635 -20.06 27.67 -7.30
CA ALA A 635 -18.68 27.23 -7.38
C ALA A 635 -18.39 26.16 -6.31
N GLU A 636 -17.69 25.11 -6.71
CA GLU A 636 -17.28 24.02 -5.84
C GLU A 636 -15.79 23.71 -6.03
N ILE A 637 -15.10 23.37 -4.94
CA ILE A 637 -13.78 22.74 -4.98
C ILE A 637 -13.88 21.35 -4.34
N TRP A 638 -13.42 20.35 -5.08
CA TRP A 638 -13.36 18.97 -4.65
C TRP A 638 -11.92 18.57 -4.40
N LEU A 639 -11.63 18.05 -3.21
CA LEU A 639 -10.34 17.47 -2.85
C LEU A 639 -10.50 15.96 -2.78
N GLY A 640 -9.74 15.22 -3.58
CA GLY A 640 -9.71 13.76 -3.55
C GLY A 640 -8.42 13.26 -2.94
N ALA A 641 -8.51 12.43 -1.92
CA ALA A 641 -7.39 11.76 -1.27
C ALA A 641 -7.52 10.25 -1.38
N GLN A 642 -6.39 9.54 -1.24
CA GLN A 642 -6.34 8.09 -1.22
C GLN A 642 -5.41 7.60 -0.12
N ASP A 643 -5.79 6.53 0.56
CA ASP A 643 -4.96 5.86 1.56
C ASP A 643 -4.14 4.69 0.99
N MET A 644 -3.26 4.12 1.82
CA MET A 644 -2.41 2.98 1.45
C MET A 644 -3.18 1.71 1.06
N GLN A 645 -4.46 1.59 1.41
CA GLN A 645 -5.31 0.46 1.04
C GLN A 645 -6.08 0.71 -0.27
N GLY A 646 -5.93 1.90 -0.84
CA GLY A 646 -6.59 2.32 -2.07
C GLY A 646 -7.98 2.93 -1.88
N ARG A 647 -8.45 3.13 -0.65
CA ARG A 647 -9.74 3.79 -0.39
C ARG A 647 -9.63 5.28 -0.71
N ARG A 648 -10.65 5.83 -1.37
CA ARG A 648 -10.70 7.23 -1.81
C ARG A 648 -11.66 8.05 -0.96
N TYR A 649 -11.24 9.25 -0.59
CA TYR A 649 -11.98 10.18 0.25
C TYR A 649 -12.08 11.52 -0.45
N TYR A 650 -13.30 12.00 -0.70
CA TYR A 650 -13.54 13.28 -1.35
C TYR A 650 -14.18 14.27 -0.39
N SER A 651 -13.60 15.46 -0.28
CA SER A 651 -14.23 16.62 0.36
C SER A 651 -14.73 17.57 -0.71
N LYS A 652 -16.01 17.91 -0.66
CA LYS A 652 -16.64 18.90 -1.53
C LYS A 652 -16.89 20.18 -0.76
N TYR A 653 -16.21 21.26 -1.10
CA TYR A 653 -16.47 22.60 -0.60
C TYR A 653 -17.41 23.33 -1.55
N THR A 654 -18.57 23.78 -1.06
CA THR A 654 -19.40 24.76 -1.76
C THR A 654 -18.93 26.16 -1.38
N LEU A 655 -18.46 26.94 -2.36
CA LEU A 655 -17.85 28.25 -2.12
C LEU A 655 -18.91 29.32 -1.84
N GLN A 656 -18.51 30.35 -1.09
CA GLN A 656 -19.36 31.50 -0.80
C GLN A 656 -19.62 32.26 -2.11
N PRO A 657 -20.89 32.48 -2.49
CA PRO A 657 -21.25 33.32 -3.63
C PRO A 657 -20.75 34.75 -3.49
N GLU A 658 -20.73 35.47 -4.60
CA GLU A 658 -20.35 36.90 -4.65
C GLU A 658 -21.47 37.85 -4.23
#